data_AF-A0A2K9E616-F1
#
_entry.id   AF-A0A2K9E616-F1
#
_cell.length_a   1.000
_cell.length_b   1.000
_cell.length_c   1.000
_cell.angle_alpha   90.00
_cell.angle_beta   90.00
_cell.angle_gamma   90.00
#
_symmetry.space_group_name_H-M   'P 1'
#
loop_
_entity.id
_entity.type
_entity.pdbx_description
1 polymer ?
#
loop_
_entity_poly.entity_id
_entity_poly.type
_entity_poly.pdbx_seq_one_letter_code
_entity_poly.pdbx_strand_id
1 'polypeptide(L)'
;MLQFLGEVPLFRLIEDFLPQQKGSFFECKFELKEHQISALENLQNMRKRNESIALLYHATGAGKTVTAVTDAKNFGERTLFIAHTKELIKQAKKTFKQIWPQVSVGSYLGEEKEKNAYVVCGSVQNVSQNLDDFAPDEFGYLIIDECHHSAANTYKKILNYFKPKFTLGLTATPERADGEDLFMYFKNVAHKLDLKTAVEIGELVPVRCIRIKTNIDISNVRINGIKYNSQDLESKLFIPERNNIIVNTYLNYVKNKKTVVFCASVSHAEEIARLFRENGVSCEAVSGSLKSKERNDILDKYEKGIIKVLCACDLLNEGWDSPSTEVLFMARPTMSKTLYLQQLGRGMRKAPNKEYVMVFDFIDNAGLFNMPYSLHRVFNINEYLAGEYVLAPAEKKQLDKELFRKGEKPTVYLDFPIDVTDYELIDLFNWQDKAKEMISQFEFVRMVDVQSETINRYIKEGKIIPDMEVPMGNNKSFKYFYEETVKKYAKQFNWDLITAANMKEKFMNMVEKMDMSYSYKPVLLKAMFEYVDSDGRVRVEDIVDYFIDFYNERKENGLVVEKKNSVFCKDNFTRKDAERTIFSNPFKRFQDMRFMDRCREIEYVRFNRHIFKKLTKEDINWIISHCDKKLKEYYEKRSFK
;
A
#
# COMPACT_ATOMS: atom_id res chain seq x y z
N MET A 1 6.90 75.52 -15.58
CA MET A 1 5.51 75.55 -16.09
C MET A 1 5.60 75.29 -17.59
N LEU A 2 5.02 74.17 -18.05
CA LEU A 2 4.88 73.65 -19.43
C LEU A 2 5.78 74.22 -20.55
N GLN A 3 6.53 73.32 -21.21
CA GLN A 3 6.72 73.38 -22.65
C GLN A 3 6.81 71.98 -23.26
N PHE A 4 5.97 71.79 -24.28
CA PHE A 4 5.80 70.62 -25.14
C PHE A 4 6.91 70.59 -26.20
N LEU A 5 7.42 69.40 -26.56
CA LEU A 5 8.11 69.01 -27.81
C LEU A 5 8.47 67.54 -27.60
N GLY A 6 7.90 66.56 -28.30
CA GLY A 6 7.97 66.39 -29.75
C GLY A 6 8.68 65.05 -29.98
N GLU A 7 8.01 64.13 -30.66
CA GLU A 7 8.49 62.77 -30.94
C GLU A 7 9.84 62.79 -31.67
N VAL A 8 10.86 62.13 -31.11
CA VAL A 8 12.13 61.86 -31.81
C VAL A 8 12.29 60.34 -31.95
N PRO A 9 12.30 59.80 -33.19
CA PRO A 9 12.38 58.35 -33.46
C PRO A 9 13.84 57.83 -33.39
N LEU A 10 14.63 58.27 -32.42
CA LEU A 10 16.04 57.85 -32.28
C LEU A 10 16.27 56.87 -31.12
N PHE A 11 15.28 56.67 -30.24
CA PHE A 11 15.42 55.75 -29.09
C PHE A 11 14.94 54.31 -29.37
N ARG A 12 14.35 54.02 -30.54
CA ARG A 12 13.91 52.65 -30.88
C ARG A 12 15.00 51.72 -31.40
N LEU A 13 16.23 52.21 -31.60
CA LEU A 13 17.32 51.43 -32.22
C LEU A 13 18.43 51.00 -31.24
N ILE A 14 18.30 51.28 -29.94
CA ILE A 14 19.31 50.94 -28.93
C ILE A 14 18.82 49.87 -27.93
N GLU A 15 17.51 49.53 -27.91
CA GLU A 15 17.01 48.42 -27.06
C GLU A 15 17.43 47.02 -27.54
N ASP A 16 17.81 46.86 -28.81
CA ASP A 16 18.19 45.55 -29.37
C ASP A 16 19.64 45.11 -29.08
N PHE A 17 20.46 45.95 -28.44
CA PHE A 17 21.89 45.67 -28.20
C PHE A 17 22.34 45.66 -26.73
N LEU A 18 21.42 45.74 -25.77
CA LEU A 18 21.75 45.55 -24.36
C LEU A 18 21.47 44.10 -23.92
N PRO A 19 22.45 43.39 -23.32
CA PRO A 19 22.20 42.05 -22.80
C PRO A 19 21.13 42.13 -21.70
N GLN A 20 19.99 41.48 -21.93
CA GLN A 20 18.95 41.31 -20.91
C GLN A 20 19.56 40.54 -19.72
N GLN A 21 19.86 41.25 -18.64
CA GLN A 21 20.09 40.63 -17.35
C GLN A 21 18.78 39.93 -16.94
N LYS A 22 18.72 38.61 -17.13
CA LYS A 22 17.67 37.74 -16.60
C LYS A 22 17.79 37.65 -15.07
N GLY A 23 17.40 38.73 -14.40
CA GLY A 23 16.99 38.68 -13.00
C GLY A 23 15.62 38.02 -12.91
N SER A 24 15.56 36.85 -12.28
CA SER A 24 14.37 36.04 -12.11
C SER A 24 13.35 36.70 -11.17
N PHE A 25 12.45 37.52 -11.71
CA PHE A 25 11.13 37.77 -11.12
C PHE A 25 10.10 37.06 -12.00
N PHE A 26 9.99 35.73 -11.85
CA PHE A 26 8.89 34.97 -12.44
C PHE A 26 7.67 35.09 -11.51
N GLU A 27 6.71 35.93 -11.90
CA GLU A 27 5.31 35.60 -11.63
C GLU A 27 4.99 34.30 -12.40
N CYS A 28 5.26 33.15 -11.79
CA CYS A 28 4.84 31.86 -12.36
C CYS A 28 3.31 31.79 -12.33
N LYS A 29 2.66 32.15 -13.43
CA LYS A 29 1.32 31.63 -13.74
C LYS A 29 1.46 30.11 -13.86
N PHE A 30 1.02 29.39 -12.84
CA PHE A 30 0.85 27.93 -12.91
C PHE A 30 -0.29 27.63 -13.90
N GLU A 31 0.04 27.43 -15.18
CA GLU A 31 -0.92 26.89 -16.13
C GLU A 31 -1.17 25.42 -15.80
N LEU A 32 -2.43 25.12 -15.48
CA LEU A 32 -2.88 23.76 -15.23
C LEU A 32 -3.01 23.04 -16.57
N LYS A 33 -2.66 21.76 -16.56
CA LYS A 33 -2.76 20.90 -17.74
C LYS A 33 -4.20 20.42 -17.93
N GLU A 34 -4.57 20.02 -19.14
CA GLU A 34 -5.94 19.59 -19.48
C GLU A 34 -6.47 18.48 -18.55
N HIS A 35 -5.66 17.46 -18.25
CA HIS A 35 -6.07 16.39 -17.32
C HIS A 35 -6.24 16.89 -15.88
N GLN A 36 -5.52 17.94 -15.48
CA GLN A 36 -5.67 18.55 -14.17
C GLN A 36 -6.95 19.39 -14.12
N ILE A 37 -7.27 20.13 -15.19
CA ILE A 37 -8.52 20.88 -15.35
C ILE A 37 -9.71 19.91 -15.30
N SER A 38 -9.69 18.85 -16.11
CA SER A 38 -10.71 17.80 -16.11
C SER A 38 -10.87 17.15 -14.73
N ALA A 39 -9.77 16.88 -14.02
CA ALA A 39 -9.84 16.37 -12.65
C ALA A 39 -10.53 17.35 -11.69
N LEU A 40 -10.24 18.65 -11.79
CA LEU A 40 -10.86 19.69 -10.96
C LEU A 40 -12.36 19.85 -11.24
N GLU A 41 -12.76 19.84 -12.52
CA GLU A 41 -14.16 19.89 -12.92
C GLU A 41 -14.94 18.68 -12.40
N ASN A 42 -14.37 17.48 -12.50
CA ASN A 42 -14.98 16.27 -11.96
C ASN A 42 -15.11 16.32 -10.44
N LEU A 43 -14.09 16.79 -9.73
CA LEU A 43 -14.16 16.99 -8.26
C LEU A 43 -15.25 17.99 -7.88
N GLN A 44 -15.40 19.09 -8.62
CA GLN A 44 -16.51 20.04 -8.41
C GLN A 44 -17.87 19.41 -8.69
N ASN A 45 -18.00 18.62 -9.76
CA ASN A 45 -19.26 17.93 -10.11
C ASN A 45 -19.62 16.84 -9.09
N MET A 46 -18.65 16.16 -8.49
CA MET A 46 -18.87 15.22 -7.39
C MET A 46 -19.41 15.95 -6.14
N ARG A 47 -18.82 17.09 -5.78
CA ARG A 47 -19.33 17.93 -4.67
C ARG A 47 -20.78 18.39 -4.93
N LYS A 48 -21.10 18.81 -6.16
CA LYS A 48 -22.48 19.19 -6.56
C LYS A 48 -23.47 18.02 -6.45
N ARG A 49 -22.99 16.77 -6.58
CA ARG A 49 -23.78 15.54 -6.38
C ARG A 49 -23.85 15.10 -4.91
N ASN A 50 -23.42 15.94 -3.97
CA ASN A 50 -23.34 15.63 -2.54
C ASN A 50 -22.44 14.42 -2.21
N GLU A 51 -21.46 14.13 -3.06
CA GLU A 51 -20.42 13.17 -2.74
C GLU A 51 -19.41 13.83 -1.80
N SER A 52 -19.03 13.14 -0.72
CA SER A 52 -18.12 13.66 0.30
C SER A 52 -16.71 13.05 0.23
N ILE A 53 -16.50 12.03 -0.61
CA ILE A 53 -15.23 11.32 -0.73
C ILE A 53 -14.92 11.05 -2.21
N ALA A 54 -13.68 11.32 -2.61
CA ALA A 54 -13.20 11.10 -3.97
C ALA A 54 -11.79 10.53 -4.01
N LEU A 55 -11.48 9.77 -5.07
CA LEU A 55 -10.15 9.25 -5.36
C LEU A 55 -9.57 9.89 -6.62
N LEU A 56 -8.39 10.49 -6.50
CA LEU A 56 -7.57 10.92 -7.63
C LEU A 56 -6.51 9.86 -7.92
N TYR A 57 -6.70 9.13 -9.02
CA TYR A 57 -5.75 8.13 -9.48
C TYR A 57 -4.93 8.69 -10.63
N HIS A 58 -3.74 9.23 -10.34
CA HIS A 58 -2.82 9.69 -11.37
C HIS A 58 -1.44 9.02 -11.22
N ALA A 59 -0.81 8.76 -12.36
CA ALA A 59 0.55 8.26 -12.47
C ALA A 59 1.57 9.09 -11.66
N THR A 60 2.60 8.43 -11.15
CA THR A 60 3.75 9.11 -10.55
C THR A 60 4.38 10.03 -11.59
N GLY A 61 4.58 11.30 -11.24
CA GLY A 61 5.11 12.32 -12.15
C GLY A 61 4.05 13.14 -12.90
N ALA A 62 2.77 12.76 -12.88
CA ALA A 62 1.70 13.47 -13.60
C ALA A 62 1.12 14.71 -12.88
N GLY A 63 1.68 15.10 -11.73
CA GLY A 63 1.31 16.32 -11.01
C GLY A 63 0.19 16.20 -9.97
N LYS A 64 -0.02 15.02 -9.36
CA LYS A 64 -1.02 14.77 -8.30
C LYS A 64 -1.13 15.87 -7.25
N THR A 65 0.01 16.22 -6.65
CA THR A 65 0.07 17.22 -5.57
C THR A 65 -0.39 18.60 -6.05
N VAL A 66 -0.05 18.99 -7.28
CA VAL A 66 -0.49 20.27 -7.87
C VAL A 66 -2.01 20.28 -8.05
N THR A 67 -2.59 19.20 -8.57
CA THR A 67 -4.05 19.06 -8.72
C THR A 67 -4.74 19.15 -7.35
N ALA A 68 -4.26 18.41 -6.35
CA ALA A 68 -4.85 18.38 -5.01
C ALA A 68 -4.77 19.73 -4.28
N VAL A 69 -3.62 20.42 -4.37
CA VAL A 69 -3.43 21.75 -3.77
C VAL A 69 -4.31 22.81 -4.45
N THR A 70 -4.42 22.75 -5.78
CA THR A 70 -5.28 23.66 -6.54
C THR A 70 -6.75 23.44 -6.20
N ASP A 71 -7.16 22.19 -6.07
CA ASP A 71 -8.50 21.84 -5.64
C ASP A 71 -8.81 22.31 -4.20
N ALA A 72 -7.84 22.20 -3.29
CA ALA A 72 -7.99 22.74 -1.93
C ALA A 72 -8.17 24.25 -1.91
N LYS A 73 -7.39 24.97 -2.72
CA LYS A 73 -7.55 26.41 -2.90
C LYS A 73 -8.93 26.76 -3.44
N ASN A 74 -9.42 26.03 -4.44
CA ASN A 74 -10.74 26.26 -5.04
C ASN A 74 -11.89 25.94 -4.08
N PHE A 75 -11.72 24.93 -3.23
CA PHE A 75 -12.71 24.55 -2.22
C PHE A 75 -12.70 25.51 -1.02
N GLY A 76 -11.53 26.05 -0.68
CA GLY A 76 -11.39 27.18 0.24
C GLY A 76 -11.51 26.84 1.72
N GLU A 77 -11.67 25.57 2.11
CA GLU A 77 -11.78 25.14 3.51
C GLU A 77 -10.42 24.93 4.19
N ARG A 78 -10.41 24.97 5.53
CA ARG A 78 -9.23 24.61 6.32
C ARG A 78 -8.82 23.17 5.99
N THR A 79 -7.58 22.97 5.59
CA THR A 79 -7.14 21.74 4.91
C THR A 79 -6.09 20.99 5.73
N LEU A 80 -6.31 19.69 5.91
CA LEU A 80 -5.31 18.76 6.44
C LEU A 80 -4.76 17.90 5.30
N PHE A 81 -3.47 18.04 4.99
CA PHE A 81 -2.76 17.20 4.04
C PHE A 81 -1.93 16.15 4.79
N ILE A 82 -2.14 14.88 4.48
CA ILE A 82 -1.51 13.76 5.16
C ILE A 82 -0.70 12.95 4.16
N ALA A 83 0.56 12.67 4.48
CA ALA A 83 1.40 11.73 3.76
C ALA A 83 2.26 10.90 4.73
N HIS A 84 2.87 9.82 4.27
CA HIS A 84 3.62 8.89 5.13
C HIS A 84 5.11 9.24 5.29
N THR A 85 5.70 10.02 4.38
CA THR A 85 7.12 10.44 4.48
C THR A 85 7.27 11.95 4.72
N LYS A 86 8.34 12.32 5.43
CA LYS A 86 8.67 13.72 5.72
C LYS A 86 8.95 14.52 4.44
N GLU A 87 9.54 13.87 3.45
CA GLU A 87 9.87 14.44 2.14
C GLU A 87 8.61 14.84 1.36
N LEU A 88 7.59 13.97 1.29
CA LEU A 88 6.31 14.28 0.65
C LEU A 88 5.60 15.46 1.33
N ILE A 89 5.65 15.53 2.66
CA ILE A 89 5.05 16.61 3.44
C ILE A 89 5.75 17.94 3.16
N LYS A 90 7.09 17.95 3.12
CA LYS A 90 7.87 19.13 2.76
C LYS A 90 7.57 19.61 1.34
N GLN A 91 7.46 18.67 0.39
CA GLN A 91 7.10 18.96 -0.99
C GLN A 91 5.70 19.58 -1.07
N ALA A 92 4.70 18.98 -0.41
CA ALA A 92 3.34 19.50 -0.35
C ALA A 92 3.30 20.91 0.28
N LYS A 93 4.00 21.13 1.42
CA LYS A 93 4.12 22.45 2.08
C LYS A 93 4.66 23.50 1.12
N LYS A 94 5.69 23.18 0.33
CA LYS A 94 6.24 24.07 -0.70
C LYS A 94 5.20 24.38 -1.79
N THR A 95 4.50 23.37 -2.29
CA THR A 95 3.47 23.53 -3.32
C THR A 95 2.29 24.38 -2.82
N PHE A 96 1.80 24.15 -1.59
CA PHE A 96 0.77 24.99 -0.97
C PHE A 96 1.20 26.45 -0.87
N LYS A 97 2.41 26.73 -0.38
CA LYS A 97 2.94 28.11 -0.28
C LYS A 97 3.06 28.80 -1.64
N GLN A 98 3.33 28.04 -2.71
CA GLN A 98 3.45 28.58 -4.07
C GLN A 98 2.09 28.85 -4.71
N ILE A 99 1.13 27.93 -4.59
CA ILE A 99 -0.17 28.00 -5.29
C ILE A 99 -1.21 28.81 -4.49
N TRP A 100 -1.13 28.76 -3.16
CA TRP A 100 -2.07 29.42 -2.24
C TRP A 100 -1.30 30.30 -1.21
N PRO A 101 -0.59 31.34 -1.65
CA PRO A 101 0.26 32.17 -0.77
C PRO A 101 -0.53 33.00 0.27
N GLN A 102 -1.85 33.10 0.13
CA GLN A 102 -2.73 33.88 1.01
C GLN A 102 -3.00 33.21 2.36
N VAL A 103 -2.71 31.91 2.50
CA VAL A 103 -3.01 31.15 3.72
C VAL A 103 -1.75 30.72 4.45
N SER A 104 -1.84 30.59 5.78
CA SER A 104 -0.77 30.03 6.58
C SER A 104 -0.65 28.52 6.33
N VAL A 105 0.57 28.05 6.10
CA VAL A 105 0.88 26.63 5.84
C VAL A 105 1.88 26.13 6.87
N GLY A 106 1.43 25.23 7.74
CA GLY A 106 2.20 24.65 8.85
C GLY A 106 2.60 23.19 8.61
N SER A 107 3.65 22.72 9.29
CA SER A 107 4.00 21.30 9.39
C SER A 107 3.58 20.70 10.73
N TYR A 108 3.12 19.44 10.69
CA TYR A 108 2.85 18.62 11.88
C TYR A 108 3.73 17.36 11.84
N LEU A 109 4.99 17.53 12.25
CA LEU A 109 6.11 16.61 12.04
C LEU A 109 7.03 16.53 13.28
N GLY A 110 6.94 15.44 14.03
CA GLY A 110 7.80 15.21 15.19
C GLY A 110 7.55 16.28 16.25
N GLU A 111 8.57 17.08 16.55
CA GLU A 111 8.47 18.21 17.49
C GLU A 111 7.86 19.47 16.85
N GLU A 112 7.86 19.59 15.51
CA GLU A 112 7.17 20.68 14.81
C GLU A 112 5.65 20.44 14.85
N LYS A 113 4.92 21.23 15.65
CA LYS A 113 3.46 21.14 15.79
C LYS A 113 2.78 22.47 15.41
N GLU A 114 2.88 22.90 14.16
CA GLU A 114 2.25 24.14 13.66
C GLU A 114 0.75 23.95 13.37
N LYS A 115 -0.03 23.51 14.37
CA LYS A 115 -1.44 23.09 14.18
C LYS A 115 -2.41 24.23 13.84
N ASN A 116 -2.10 25.45 14.26
CA ASN A 116 -2.97 26.63 14.07
C ASN A 116 -2.92 27.19 12.64
N ALA A 117 -2.13 26.61 11.74
CA ALA A 117 -2.11 27.00 10.34
C ALA A 117 -3.43 26.63 9.64
N TYR A 118 -3.79 27.40 8.61
CA TYR A 118 -4.98 27.14 7.80
C TYR A 118 -4.83 25.87 6.95
N VAL A 119 -3.62 25.63 6.44
CA VAL A 119 -3.23 24.36 5.84
C VAL A 119 -2.22 23.70 6.76
N VAL A 120 -2.52 22.49 7.22
CA VAL A 120 -1.62 21.68 8.03
C VAL A 120 -1.14 20.49 7.21
N CYS A 121 0.17 20.35 7.03
CA CYS A 121 0.77 19.20 6.37
C CYS A 121 1.41 18.28 7.41
N GLY A 122 0.83 17.11 7.66
CA GLY A 122 1.22 16.21 8.74
C GLY A 122 1.57 14.79 8.28
N SER A 123 2.33 14.06 9.09
CA SER A 123 2.55 12.64 8.84
C SER A 123 1.42 11.80 9.38
N VAL A 124 1.07 10.72 8.67
CA VAL A 124 0.04 9.75 9.08
C VAL A 124 0.24 9.32 10.54
N GLN A 125 1.48 9.01 10.91
CA GLN A 125 1.84 8.55 12.25
C GLN A 125 1.56 9.63 13.31
N ASN A 126 2.11 10.83 13.13
CA ASN A 126 1.97 11.90 14.13
C ASN A 126 0.52 12.34 14.28
N VAL A 127 -0.20 12.52 13.17
CA VAL A 127 -1.62 12.89 13.21
C VAL A 127 -2.43 11.80 13.91
N SER A 128 -2.22 10.53 13.58
CA SER A 128 -2.97 9.43 14.20
C SER A 128 -2.72 9.24 15.70
N GLN A 129 -1.53 9.60 16.18
CA GLN A 129 -1.14 9.49 17.60
C GLN A 129 -1.62 10.69 18.42
N ASN A 130 -1.93 11.82 17.78
CA ASN A 130 -2.30 13.07 18.43
C ASN A 130 -3.63 13.58 17.87
N LEU A 131 -4.60 12.69 17.64
CA LEU A 131 -5.92 13.08 17.11
C LEU A 131 -6.62 14.07 18.03
N ASP A 132 -6.47 13.90 19.35
CA ASP A 132 -7.06 14.75 20.39
C ASP A 132 -6.47 16.19 20.41
N ASP A 133 -5.38 16.46 19.67
CA ASP A 133 -4.87 17.82 19.49
C ASP A 133 -5.77 18.67 18.59
N PHE A 134 -6.68 18.03 17.83
CA PHE A 134 -7.55 18.63 16.84
C PHE A 134 -9.03 18.36 17.15
N ALA A 135 -9.94 19.23 16.77
CA ALA A 135 -11.37 18.91 16.84
C ALA A 135 -11.80 18.04 15.63
N PRO A 136 -12.79 17.13 15.78
CA PRO A 136 -13.27 16.28 14.69
C PRO A 136 -13.70 17.04 13.42
N ASP A 137 -14.28 18.23 13.57
CA ASP A 137 -14.78 19.10 12.52
C ASP A 137 -13.82 20.27 12.17
N GLU A 138 -12.60 20.25 12.72
CA GLU A 138 -11.64 21.35 12.56
C GLU A 138 -11.17 21.57 11.12
N PHE A 139 -11.11 20.49 10.34
CA PHE A 139 -10.71 20.53 8.93
C PHE A 139 -11.90 20.26 8.02
N GLY A 140 -12.29 21.25 7.23
CA GLY A 140 -13.33 21.10 6.21
C GLY A 140 -12.87 20.29 5.00
N TYR A 141 -11.55 20.18 4.77
CA TYR A 141 -10.99 19.36 3.69
C TYR A 141 -9.84 18.47 4.16
N LEU A 142 -9.94 17.17 3.88
CA LEU A 142 -8.90 16.19 4.14
C LEU A 142 -8.29 15.67 2.83
N ILE A 143 -6.97 15.77 2.68
CA ILE A 143 -6.21 15.19 1.56
C ILE A 143 -5.28 14.11 2.09
N ILE A 144 -5.37 12.91 1.52
CA ILE A 144 -4.58 11.74 1.91
C ILE A 144 -3.74 11.28 0.73
N ASP A 145 -2.43 11.54 0.78
CA ASP A 145 -1.50 11.09 -0.23
C ASP A 145 -1.14 9.61 -0.05
N GLU A 146 -0.90 8.93 -1.18
CA GLU A 146 -0.67 7.50 -1.26
C GLU A 146 -1.63 6.69 -0.35
N CYS A 147 -2.93 6.95 -0.51
CA CYS A 147 -4.02 6.39 0.30
C CYS A 147 -4.23 4.88 0.12
N HIS A 148 -3.28 4.16 -0.50
CA HIS A 148 -3.28 2.72 -0.74
C HIS A 148 -2.20 1.97 0.07
N HIS A 149 -1.53 2.65 1.00
CA HIS A 149 -0.45 2.07 1.80
C HIS A 149 -0.93 1.09 2.90
N SER A 150 -0.01 0.22 3.35
CA SER A 150 -0.22 -0.84 4.35
C SER A 150 -0.62 -0.37 5.75
N ALA A 151 -0.78 0.94 5.97
CA ALA A 151 -1.26 1.54 7.20
C ALA A 151 -2.79 1.69 7.22
N ALA A 152 -3.52 0.74 6.60
CA ALA A 152 -4.98 0.81 6.45
C ALA A 152 -5.68 1.10 7.78
N ASN A 153 -5.20 0.53 8.90
CA ASN A 153 -5.79 0.81 10.21
C ASN A 153 -5.48 2.21 10.74
N THR A 154 -4.28 2.75 10.50
CA THR A 154 -3.93 4.12 10.85
C THR A 154 -4.74 5.13 10.04
N TYR A 155 -4.91 4.90 8.74
CA TYR A 155 -5.79 5.71 7.90
C TYR A 155 -7.25 5.61 8.32
N LYS A 156 -7.75 4.41 8.66
CA LYS A 156 -9.10 4.23 9.22
C LYS A 156 -9.30 5.03 10.52
N LYS A 157 -8.31 5.07 11.42
CA LYS A 157 -8.39 5.88 12.66
C LYS A 157 -8.61 7.37 12.33
N ILE A 158 -7.83 7.90 11.39
CA ILE A 158 -7.93 9.30 10.94
C ILE A 158 -9.29 9.56 10.26
N LEU A 159 -9.69 8.70 9.32
CA LEU A 159 -10.95 8.83 8.57
C LEU A 159 -12.20 8.69 9.46
N ASN A 160 -12.12 7.91 10.54
CA ASN A 160 -13.22 7.77 11.49
C ASN A 160 -13.29 8.92 12.49
N TYR A 161 -12.17 9.60 12.75
CA TYR A 161 -12.09 10.70 13.70
C TYR A 161 -12.58 12.00 13.08
N PHE A 162 -11.99 12.40 11.94
CA PHE A 162 -12.32 13.66 11.29
C PHE A 162 -13.64 13.58 10.51
N LYS A 163 -14.40 14.67 10.52
CA LYS A 163 -15.68 14.85 9.82
C LYS A 163 -15.59 15.99 8.81
N PRO A 164 -14.74 15.90 7.79
CA PRO A 164 -14.58 16.97 6.81
C PRO A 164 -15.81 17.06 5.90
N LYS A 165 -16.01 18.23 5.27
CA LYS A 165 -17.00 18.40 4.20
C LYS A 165 -16.64 17.58 2.96
N PHE A 166 -15.34 17.38 2.71
CA PHE A 166 -14.85 16.58 1.61
C PHE A 166 -13.53 15.86 1.96
N THR A 167 -13.30 14.68 1.40
CA THR A 167 -12.06 13.91 1.53
C THR A 167 -11.54 13.51 0.16
N LEU A 168 -10.27 13.80 -0.13
CA LEU A 168 -9.59 13.42 -1.36
C LEU A 168 -8.44 12.44 -1.08
N GLY A 169 -8.53 11.24 -1.62
CA GLY A 169 -7.42 10.28 -1.65
C GLY A 169 -6.59 10.46 -2.92
N LEU A 170 -5.27 10.44 -2.81
CA LEU A 170 -4.36 10.43 -3.96
C LEU A 170 -3.68 9.07 -4.04
N THR A 171 -3.63 8.49 -5.24
CA THR A 171 -2.93 7.21 -5.43
C THR A 171 -2.29 7.09 -6.81
N ALA A 172 -1.12 6.46 -6.85
CA ALA A 172 -0.47 6.00 -8.08
C ALA A 172 -0.88 4.59 -8.52
N THR A 173 -1.54 3.81 -7.65
CA THR A 173 -1.98 2.42 -7.92
C THR A 173 -3.19 2.03 -7.07
N PRO A 174 -4.35 1.73 -7.66
CA PRO A 174 -5.52 1.26 -6.91
C PRO A 174 -5.49 -0.26 -6.64
N GLU A 175 -4.66 -1.03 -7.35
CA GLU A 175 -4.75 -2.50 -7.42
C GLU A 175 -4.01 -3.26 -6.28
N ARG A 176 -4.17 -2.89 -5.00
CA ARG A 176 -3.71 -3.77 -3.89
C ARG A 176 -4.86 -4.66 -3.41
N ALA A 177 -4.68 -5.97 -3.53
CA ALA A 177 -5.58 -6.99 -2.97
C ALA A 177 -5.65 -6.92 -1.42
N ASP A 178 -4.56 -6.53 -0.76
CA ASP A 178 -4.50 -6.45 0.71
C ASP A 178 -5.25 -5.23 1.30
N GLY A 179 -5.72 -4.33 0.43
CA GLY A 179 -6.21 -2.99 0.80
C GLY A 179 -7.70 -2.76 0.55
N GLU A 180 -8.49 -3.80 0.27
CA GLU A 180 -9.91 -3.68 -0.08
C GLU A 180 -10.68 -2.75 0.88
N ASP A 181 -10.36 -2.82 2.18
CA ASP A 181 -11.00 -2.02 3.22
C ASP A 181 -10.89 -0.49 3.07
N LEU A 182 -9.80 0.03 2.47
CA LEU A 182 -9.63 1.48 2.31
C LEU A 182 -10.27 1.97 1.01
N PHE A 183 -10.26 1.15 -0.05
CA PHE A 183 -11.01 1.41 -1.28
C PHE A 183 -12.53 1.37 -1.07
N MET A 184 -13.03 0.69 -0.02
CA MET A 184 -14.44 0.77 0.37
C MET A 184 -14.90 2.19 0.73
N TYR A 185 -14.00 3.05 1.24
CA TYR A 185 -14.31 4.47 1.49
C TYR A 185 -14.24 5.31 0.21
N PHE A 186 -13.32 4.95 -0.69
CA PHE A 186 -13.03 5.67 -1.94
C PHE A 186 -13.73 5.03 -3.16
N LYS A 187 -15.06 4.90 -3.10
CA LYS A 187 -15.84 4.26 -4.18
C LYS A 187 -15.87 5.07 -5.48
N ASN A 188 -15.76 6.38 -5.39
CA ASN A 188 -15.90 7.27 -6.53
C ASN A 188 -14.52 7.79 -6.97
N VAL A 189 -14.10 7.40 -8.17
CA VAL A 189 -12.85 7.86 -8.78
C VAL A 189 -13.14 9.17 -9.53
N ALA A 190 -12.56 10.27 -9.06
CA ALA A 190 -12.73 11.59 -9.68
C ALA A 190 -12.04 11.67 -11.05
N HIS A 191 -10.85 11.09 -11.15
CA HIS A 191 -10.11 11.04 -12.40
C HIS A 191 -9.09 9.89 -12.37
N LYS A 192 -8.94 9.21 -13.51
CA LYS A 192 -7.96 8.15 -13.75
C LYS A 192 -7.01 8.58 -14.86
N LEU A 193 -5.73 8.68 -14.53
CA LEU A 193 -4.63 8.90 -15.47
C LEU A 193 -3.53 7.90 -15.15
N ASP A 194 -3.55 6.73 -15.78
CA ASP A 194 -2.46 5.77 -15.61
C ASP A 194 -1.21 6.17 -16.43
N LEU A 195 -0.10 5.45 -16.21
CA LEU A 195 1.18 5.75 -16.88
C LEU A 195 1.10 5.62 -18.40
N LYS A 196 0.29 4.68 -18.91
CA LYS A 196 0.14 4.45 -20.35
C LYS A 196 -0.57 5.64 -20.99
N THR A 197 -1.71 6.04 -20.45
CA THR A 197 -2.45 7.22 -20.90
C THR A 197 -1.61 8.49 -20.76
N ALA A 198 -0.86 8.65 -19.67
CA ALA A 198 0.02 9.80 -19.47
C ALA A 198 1.12 9.89 -20.53
N VAL A 199 1.66 8.77 -21.02
CA VAL A 199 2.61 8.77 -22.14
C VAL A 199 1.91 9.04 -23.47
N GLU A 200 0.71 8.51 -23.68
CA GLU A 200 -0.08 8.70 -24.92
C GLU A 200 -0.44 10.16 -25.15
N ILE A 201 -0.86 10.88 -24.10
CA ILE A 201 -1.15 12.34 -24.18
C ILE A 201 0.11 13.22 -24.10
N GLY A 202 1.30 12.60 -24.11
CA GLY A 202 2.58 13.32 -24.09
C GLY A 202 2.93 13.97 -22.75
N GLU A 203 2.25 13.60 -21.66
CA GLU A 203 2.48 14.11 -20.32
C GLU A 203 3.71 13.53 -19.62
N LEU A 204 4.06 12.33 -20.02
CA LEU A 204 5.31 11.65 -19.66
C LEU A 204 6.07 11.28 -20.92
N VAL A 205 7.40 11.18 -20.82
CA VAL A 205 8.22 10.73 -21.94
C VAL A 205 8.00 9.24 -22.19
N PRO A 206 8.04 8.79 -23.46
CA PRO A 206 8.10 7.39 -23.83
C PRO A 206 9.17 6.58 -23.08
N VAL A 207 8.95 5.28 -22.98
CA VAL A 207 9.83 4.31 -22.29
C VAL A 207 10.35 3.29 -23.30
N ARG A 208 11.68 3.19 -23.40
CA ARG A 208 12.38 2.10 -24.08
C ARG A 208 12.96 1.13 -23.06
N CYS A 209 13.03 -0.17 -23.39
CA CYS A 209 13.45 -1.19 -22.44
C CYS A 209 14.46 -2.16 -23.03
N ILE A 210 15.57 -2.39 -22.32
CA ILE A 210 16.53 -3.44 -22.61
C ILE A 210 16.54 -4.42 -21.43
N ARG A 211 16.30 -5.70 -21.71
CA ARG A 211 16.35 -6.79 -20.73
C ARG A 211 17.76 -7.37 -20.70
N ILE A 212 18.35 -7.46 -19.51
CA ILE A 212 19.67 -8.06 -19.30
C ILE A 212 19.48 -9.29 -18.41
N LYS A 213 19.65 -10.48 -19.00
CA LYS A 213 19.61 -11.72 -18.25
C LYS A 213 20.89 -11.88 -17.43
N THR A 214 20.74 -12.20 -16.15
CA THR A 214 21.86 -12.54 -15.27
C THR A 214 21.90 -14.05 -15.06
N ASN A 215 23.04 -14.57 -14.60
CA ASN A 215 23.19 -15.99 -14.26
C ASN A 215 22.77 -16.31 -12.80
N ILE A 216 21.99 -15.44 -12.17
CA ILE A 216 21.68 -15.50 -10.74
C ILE A 216 20.37 -16.24 -10.56
N ASP A 217 20.39 -17.27 -9.71
CA ASP A 217 19.20 -18.03 -9.37
C ASP A 217 18.62 -17.61 -8.01
N ILE A 218 17.46 -16.95 -8.07
CA ILE A 218 16.66 -16.56 -6.91
C ILE A 218 15.47 -17.49 -6.66
N SER A 219 15.34 -18.61 -7.40
CA SER A 219 14.25 -19.59 -7.25
C SER A 219 14.06 -20.12 -5.83
N ASN A 220 15.14 -20.20 -5.05
CA ASN A 220 15.13 -20.68 -3.66
C ASN A 220 14.98 -19.57 -2.61
N VAL A 221 14.87 -18.31 -3.01
CA VAL A 221 14.67 -17.19 -2.07
C VAL A 221 13.26 -17.27 -1.49
N ARG A 222 13.17 -17.32 -0.15
CA ARG A 222 11.89 -17.39 0.55
C ARG A 222 11.10 -16.11 0.36
N ILE A 223 9.78 -16.24 0.25
CA ILE A 223 8.84 -15.12 0.24
C ILE A 223 8.15 -15.05 1.61
N ASN A 224 8.03 -13.84 2.15
CA ASN A 224 7.20 -13.53 3.30
C ASN A 224 6.01 -12.70 2.82
N GLY A 225 4.86 -13.34 2.62
CA GLY A 225 3.67 -12.70 2.03
C GLY A 225 3.90 -12.33 0.57
N ILE A 226 4.13 -11.05 0.30
CA ILE A 226 4.34 -10.48 -1.06
C ILE A 226 5.77 -9.97 -1.25
N LYS A 227 6.65 -10.09 -0.23
CA LYS A 227 8.04 -9.61 -0.30
C LYS A 227 9.03 -10.76 -0.19
N TYR A 228 10.16 -10.65 -0.87
CA TYR A 228 11.29 -11.55 -0.60
C TYR A 228 11.76 -11.38 0.85
N ASN A 229 12.27 -12.47 1.43
CA ASN A 229 13.07 -12.38 2.63
C ASN A 229 14.36 -11.60 2.32
N SER A 230 14.54 -10.46 2.99
CA SER A 230 15.66 -9.55 2.71
C SER A 230 17.03 -10.21 2.87
N GLN A 231 17.21 -11.06 3.90
CA GLN A 231 18.49 -11.71 4.17
C GLN A 231 18.83 -12.76 3.11
N ASP A 232 17.85 -13.59 2.74
CA ASP A 232 18.03 -14.61 1.71
C ASP A 232 18.32 -13.96 0.35
N LEU A 233 17.59 -12.89 0.01
CA LEU A 233 17.76 -12.15 -1.24
C LEU A 233 19.14 -11.49 -1.30
N GLU A 234 19.57 -10.85 -0.20
CA GLU A 234 20.89 -10.23 -0.09
C GLU A 234 22.00 -11.26 -0.35
N SER A 235 21.93 -12.43 0.27
CA SER A 235 22.94 -13.48 0.08
C SER A 235 23.07 -13.97 -1.37
N LYS A 236 22.01 -13.83 -2.18
CA LYS A 236 21.98 -14.24 -3.60
C LYS A 236 22.32 -13.11 -4.57
N LEU A 237 22.14 -11.86 -4.17
CA LEU A 237 22.41 -10.71 -5.03
C LEU A 237 23.83 -10.14 -4.89
N PHE A 238 24.52 -10.45 -3.80
CA PHE A 238 25.92 -10.10 -3.58
C PHE A 238 26.87 -11.06 -4.30
N ILE A 239 26.74 -11.09 -5.63
CA ILE A 239 27.57 -11.90 -6.50
C ILE A 239 28.39 -10.94 -7.38
N PRO A 240 29.73 -10.91 -7.26
CA PRO A 240 30.59 -9.96 -7.98
C PRO A 240 30.33 -9.93 -9.48
N GLU A 241 30.07 -11.09 -10.10
CA GLU A 241 29.77 -11.22 -11.52
C GLU A 241 28.51 -10.43 -11.91
N ARG A 242 27.44 -10.50 -11.10
CA ARG A 242 26.21 -9.74 -11.33
C ARG A 242 26.45 -8.23 -11.24
N ASN A 243 27.19 -7.82 -10.22
CA ASN A 243 27.52 -6.41 -9.99
C ASN A 243 28.37 -5.83 -11.13
N ASN A 244 29.31 -6.63 -11.64
CA ASN A 244 30.12 -6.28 -12.81
C ASN A 244 29.26 -6.17 -14.07
N ILE A 245 28.26 -7.03 -14.28
CA ILE A 245 27.32 -6.90 -15.40
C ILE A 245 26.60 -5.54 -15.35
N ILE A 246 26.15 -5.11 -14.17
CA ILE A 246 25.49 -3.80 -13.99
C ILE A 246 26.43 -2.66 -14.40
N VAL A 247 27.66 -2.65 -13.88
CA VAL A 247 28.63 -1.57 -14.16
C VAL A 247 29.06 -1.59 -15.62
N ASN A 248 29.37 -2.75 -16.19
CA ASN A 248 29.76 -2.91 -17.59
C ASN A 248 28.65 -2.48 -18.54
N THR A 249 27.39 -2.75 -18.20
CA THR A 249 26.23 -2.27 -18.98
C THR A 249 26.25 -0.74 -19.09
N TYR A 250 26.48 -0.03 -17.98
CA TYR A 250 26.55 1.42 -18.04
C TYR A 250 27.76 1.90 -18.86
N LEU A 251 28.94 1.32 -18.63
CA LEU A 251 30.18 1.72 -19.30
C LEU A 251 30.12 1.53 -20.82
N ASN A 252 29.50 0.44 -21.28
CA ASN A 252 29.44 0.10 -22.69
C ASN A 252 28.35 0.86 -23.44
N TYR A 253 27.21 1.18 -22.80
CA TYR A 253 26.02 1.57 -23.52
C TYR A 253 25.47 2.96 -23.22
N VAL A 254 25.65 3.43 -21.98
CA VAL A 254 25.02 4.67 -21.50
C VAL A 254 26.00 5.53 -20.72
N LYS A 255 27.29 5.40 -21.04
CA LYS A 255 28.35 6.18 -20.40
C LYS A 255 28.05 7.67 -20.50
N ASN A 256 28.18 8.38 -19.38
CA ASN A 256 27.91 9.82 -19.21
C ASN A 256 26.44 10.24 -19.16
N LYS A 257 25.49 9.32 -19.37
CA LYS A 257 24.07 9.58 -19.17
C LYS A 257 23.75 9.67 -17.68
N LYS A 258 22.78 10.52 -17.32
CA LYS A 258 22.29 10.58 -15.94
C LYS A 258 21.49 9.32 -15.63
N THR A 259 22.01 8.50 -14.71
CA THR A 259 21.47 7.17 -14.42
C THR A 259 21.10 7.03 -12.95
N VAL A 260 19.97 6.38 -12.68
CA VAL A 260 19.60 5.92 -11.34
C VAL A 260 19.63 4.40 -11.32
N VAL A 261 20.26 3.82 -10.31
CA VAL A 261 20.31 2.37 -10.10
C VAL A 261 19.49 2.01 -8.87
N PHE A 262 18.41 1.27 -9.07
CA PHE A 262 17.59 0.74 -7.99
C PHE A 262 18.16 -0.59 -7.51
N CYS A 263 18.81 -0.56 -6.35
CA CYS A 263 19.48 -1.69 -5.72
C CYS A 263 18.56 -2.39 -4.71
N ALA A 264 18.92 -3.63 -4.36
CA ALA A 264 18.09 -4.47 -3.48
C ALA A 264 18.23 -4.14 -1.97
N SER A 265 19.36 -3.58 -1.57
CA SER A 265 19.67 -3.17 -0.19
C SER A 265 20.58 -1.93 -0.21
N VAL A 266 20.75 -1.30 0.97
CA VAL A 266 21.68 -0.16 1.13
C VAL A 266 23.12 -0.60 0.90
N SER A 267 23.51 -1.74 1.47
CA SER A 267 24.82 -2.37 1.25
C SER A 267 25.09 -2.63 -0.24
N HIS A 268 24.08 -3.08 -1.00
CA HIS A 268 24.22 -3.34 -2.43
C HIS A 268 24.39 -2.03 -3.21
N ALA A 269 23.67 -0.96 -2.82
CA ALA A 269 23.84 0.36 -3.42
C ALA A 269 25.25 0.92 -3.20
N GLU A 270 25.80 0.76 -1.98
CA GLU A 270 27.16 1.18 -1.64
C GLU A 270 28.21 0.42 -2.45
N GLU A 271 28.04 -0.90 -2.60
CA GLU A 271 28.95 -1.75 -3.36
C GLU A 271 28.93 -1.41 -4.86
N ILE A 272 27.76 -1.23 -5.46
CA ILE A 272 27.66 -0.83 -6.87
C ILE A 272 28.27 0.56 -7.08
N ALA A 273 28.03 1.50 -6.16
CA ALA A 273 28.63 2.82 -6.22
C ALA A 273 30.17 2.78 -6.11
N ARG A 274 30.72 1.89 -5.27
CA ARG A 274 32.16 1.63 -5.19
C ARG A 274 32.72 1.15 -6.53
N LEU A 275 32.09 0.14 -7.13
CA LEU A 275 32.52 -0.41 -8.43
C LEU A 275 32.44 0.62 -9.56
N PHE A 276 31.43 1.49 -9.56
CA PHE A 276 31.36 2.61 -10.51
C PHE A 276 32.54 3.58 -10.35
N ARG A 277 32.86 3.95 -9.11
CA ARG A 277 33.99 4.86 -8.82
C ARG A 277 35.33 4.26 -9.21
N GLU A 278 35.53 2.95 -8.98
CA GLU A 278 36.74 2.22 -9.39
C GLU A 278 36.91 2.21 -10.91
N ASN A 279 35.81 2.26 -11.66
CA ASN A 279 35.81 2.39 -13.11
C ASN A 279 35.77 3.85 -13.60
N GLY A 280 36.09 4.82 -12.73
CA GLY A 280 36.19 6.24 -13.08
C GLY A 280 34.85 6.95 -13.32
N VAL A 281 33.73 6.37 -12.89
CA VAL A 281 32.40 6.98 -13.02
C VAL A 281 32.04 7.71 -11.73
N SER A 282 31.63 8.98 -11.84
CA SER A 282 31.11 9.73 -10.69
C SER A 282 29.78 9.15 -10.23
N CYS A 283 29.82 8.44 -9.10
CA CYS A 283 28.70 7.71 -8.55
C CYS A 283 28.66 7.82 -7.02
N GLU A 284 27.45 8.00 -6.49
CA GLU A 284 27.21 7.96 -5.04
C GLU A 284 26.02 7.06 -4.69
N ALA A 285 26.10 6.46 -3.51
CA ALA A 285 24.99 5.71 -2.92
C ALA A 285 24.20 6.62 -1.97
N VAL A 286 22.87 6.53 -2.00
CA VAL A 286 22.00 7.34 -1.16
C VAL A 286 21.00 6.46 -0.41
N SER A 287 20.92 6.68 0.91
CA SER A 287 20.10 5.89 1.82
C SER A 287 19.45 6.76 2.90
N GLY A 288 18.48 6.19 3.62
CA GLY A 288 17.81 6.87 4.72
C GLY A 288 18.66 7.08 5.97
N SER A 289 19.80 6.40 6.10
CA SER A 289 20.72 6.55 7.24
C SER A 289 21.62 7.79 7.13
N LEU A 290 21.77 8.35 5.93
CA LEU A 290 22.57 9.56 5.71
C LEU A 290 21.96 10.77 6.43
N LYS A 291 22.82 11.65 6.95
CA LYS A 291 22.38 12.92 7.53
C LYS A 291 21.72 13.78 6.44
N SER A 292 20.67 14.51 6.79
CA SER A 292 19.88 15.26 5.81
C SER A 292 20.70 16.25 4.97
N LYS A 293 21.73 16.87 5.57
CA LYS A 293 22.62 17.81 4.86
C LYS A 293 23.46 17.12 3.78
N GLU A 294 24.07 15.99 4.12
CA GLU A 294 24.89 15.18 3.21
C GLU A 294 24.04 14.60 2.07
N ARG A 295 22.87 14.05 2.43
CA ARG A 295 21.91 13.55 1.45
C ARG A 295 21.49 14.63 0.45
N ASN A 296 21.15 15.83 0.92
CA ASN A 296 20.75 16.92 0.03
C ASN A 296 21.90 17.37 -0.88
N ASP A 297 23.14 17.42 -0.37
CA ASP A 297 24.32 17.76 -1.17
C ASP A 297 24.57 16.76 -2.31
N ILE A 298 24.43 15.45 -2.04
CA ILE A 298 24.53 14.40 -3.07
C ILE A 298 23.44 14.58 -4.14
N LEU A 299 22.19 14.79 -3.73
CA LEU A 299 21.07 14.97 -4.65
C LEU A 299 21.23 16.24 -5.51
N ASP A 300 21.72 17.34 -4.92
CA ASP A 300 21.99 18.58 -5.64
C ASP A 300 23.15 18.44 -6.63
N LYS A 301 24.21 17.71 -6.27
CA LYS A 301 25.34 17.40 -7.18
C LYS A 301 24.90 16.51 -8.35
N TYR A 302 23.99 15.57 -8.10
CA TYR A 302 23.38 14.76 -9.15
C TYR A 302 22.54 15.62 -10.11
N GLU A 303 21.70 16.53 -9.58
CA GLU A 303 20.88 17.40 -10.43
C GLU A 303 21.75 18.36 -11.26
N LYS A 304 22.87 18.85 -10.72
CA LYS A 304 23.86 19.63 -11.48
C LYS A 304 24.67 18.80 -12.49
N GLY A 305 24.54 17.47 -12.47
CA GLY A 305 25.26 16.56 -13.36
C GLY A 305 26.73 16.36 -13.02
N ILE A 306 27.16 16.77 -11.82
CA ILE A 306 28.49 16.50 -11.24
C ILE A 306 28.58 15.01 -10.94
N ILE A 307 27.55 14.47 -10.26
CA ILE A 307 27.35 13.03 -10.10
C ILE A 307 26.54 12.54 -11.29
N LYS A 308 27.02 11.49 -11.96
CA LYS A 308 26.36 10.91 -13.15
C LYS A 308 25.46 9.73 -12.80
N VAL A 309 25.81 8.97 -11.76
CA VAL A 309 25.08 7.79 -11.34
C VAL A 309 24.69 7.89 -9.86
N LEU A 310 23.44 7.59 -9.55
CA LEU A 310 22.92 7.56 -8.19
C LEU A 310 22.39 6.16 -7.87
N CYS A 311 22.96 5.50 -6.86
CA CYS A 311 22.54 4.18 -6.42
C CYS A 311 21.63 4.30 -5.19
N ALA A 312 20.44 3.69 -5.22
CA ALA A 312 19.50 3.76 -4.10
C ALA A 312 18.68 2.47 -3.94
N CYS A 313 18.29 2.17 -2.70
CA CYS A 313 17.39 1.06 -2.40
C CYS A 313 15.93 1.51 -2.35
N ASP A 314 15.57 2.28 -1.31
CA ASP A 314 14.18 2.72 -1.11
C ASP A 314 13.99 4.23 -1.11
N LEU A 315 15.04 5.01 -0.81
CA LEU A 315 14.94 6.45 -0.60
C LEU A 315 14.38 7.19 -1.83
N LEU A 316 14.78 6.78 -3.02
CA LEU A 316 14.35 7.42 -4.26
C LEU A 316 12.99 6.91 -4.75
N ASN A 317 12.35 6.00 -4.02
CA ASN A 317 11.01 5.55 -4.41
C ASN A 317 9.98 6.66 -4.23
N GLU A 318 10.23 7.62 -3.31
CA GLU A 318 9.27 8.62 -2.84
C GLU A 318 9.93 9.98 -2.57
N GLY A 319 9.20 11.08 -2.76
CA GLY A 319 9.64 12.42 -2.34
C GLY A 319 10.87 13.03 -3.03
N TRP A 320 11.50 12.34 -4.00
CA TRP A 320 12.62 12.85 -4.80
C TRP A 320 12.19 13.21 -6.24
N ASP A 321 12.67 14.34 -6.75
CA ASP A 321 12.35 14.82 -8.09
C ASP A 321 13.62 15.13 -8.89
N SER A 322 13.87 14.37 -9.96
CA SER A 322 14.92 14.65 -10.94
C SER A 322 14.43 14.37 -12.38
N PRO A 323 13.80 15.36 -13.03
CA PRO A 323 13.30 15.20 -14.40
C PRO A 323 14.42 14.90 -15.41
N SER A 324 15.65 15.33 -15.11
CA SER A 324 16.83 15.19 -15.96
C SER A 324 17.43 13.78 -15.99
N THR A 325 16.92 12.84 -15.19
CA THR A 325 17.32 11.42 -15.26
C THR A 325 16.99 10.83 -16.62
N GLU A 326 17.97 10.26 -17.33
CA GLU A 326 17.80 9.69 -18.68
C GLU A 326 17.64 8.17 -18.66
N VAL A 327 18.28 7.51 -17.69
CA VAL A 327 18.38 6.05 -17.63
C VAL A 327 18.01 5.51 -16.24
N LEU A 328 17.23 4.43 -16.22
CA LEU A 328 16.88 3.69 -15.01
C LEU A 328 17.42 2.27 -15.10
N PHE A 329 18.22 1.87 -14.12
CA PHE A 329 18.66 0.49 -13.95
C PHE A 329 17.82 -0.16 -12.86
N MET A 330 16.93 -1.07 -13.27
CA MET A 330 16.10 -1.87 -12.38
C MET A 330 16.90 -3.10 -11.93
N ALA A 331 17.88 -2.88 -11.05
CA ALA A 331 18.81 -3.91 -10.57
C ALA A 331 18.28 -4.74 -9.39
N ARG A 332 17.07 -4.43 -8.89
CA ARG A 332 16.41 -5.07 -7.75
C ARG A 332 15.27 -5.99 -8.21
N PRO A 333 15.29 -7.28 -7.84
CA PRO A 333 14.11 -8.15 -7.92
C PRO A 333 12.95 -7.60 -7.09
N THR A 334 11.86 -7.23 -7.75
CA THR A 334 10.73 -6.55 -7.11
C THR A 334 9.44 -7.32 -7.33
N MET A 335 8.80 -7.79 -6.24
CA MET A 335 7.49 -8.47 -6.27
C MET A 335 6.30 -7.51 -6.10
N SER A 336 6.54 -6.20 -6.06
CA SER A 336 5.51 -5.17 -5.91
C SER A 336 5.38 -4.35 -7.19
N LYS A 337 4.27 -4.53 -7.90
CA LYS A 337 3.90 -3.73 -9.10
C LYS A 337 3.92 -2.23 -8.79
N THR A 338 3.36 -1.84 -7.64
CA THR A 338 3.32 -0.44 -7.19
C THR A 338 4.72 0.16 -7.05
N LEU A 339 5.64 -0.55 -6.40
CA LEU A 339 7.00 -0.08 -6.22
C LEU A 339 7.71 0.09 -7.57
N TYR A 340 7.58 -0.90 -8.46
CA TYR A 340 8.14 -0.84 -9.80
C TYR A 340 7.62 0.37 -10.59
N LEU A 341 6.31 0.62 -10.56
CA LEU A 341 5.69 1.76 -11.24
C LEU A 341 6.08 3.11 -10.63
N GLN A 342 6.26 3.20 -9.31
CA GLN A 342 6.76 4.40 -8.64
C GLN A 342 8.19 4.73 -9.10
N GLN A 343 9.06 3.73 -9.15
CA GLN A 343 10.45 3.84 -9.62
C GLN A 343 10.51 4.27 -11.08
N LEU A 344 9.74 3.59 -11.94
CA LEU A 344 9.64 3.90 -13.36
C LEU A 344 9.15 5.34 -13.60
N GLY A 345 8.05 5.74 -12.93
CA GLY A 345 7.44 7.06 -13.11
C GLY A 345 8.37 8.23 -12.75
N ARG A 346 9.40 8.01 -11.91
CA ARG A 346 10.39 9.04 -11.58
C ARG A 346 11.24 9.43 -12.78
N GLY A 347 11.64 8.45 -13.58
CA GLY A 347 12.43 8.65 -14.79
C GLY A 347 11.57 9.11 -15.99
N MET A 348 10.25 9.04 -15.93
CA MET A 348 9.38 9.37 -17.06
C MET A 348 9.02 10.86 -17.20
N ARG A 349 9.50 11.73 -16.31
CA ARG A 349 9.22 13.16 -16.40
C ARG A 349 9.91 13.81 -17.60
N LYS A 350 9.25 14.82 -18.18
CA LYS A 350 9.79 15.65 -19.27
C LYS A 350 10.96 16.51 -18.77
N ALA A 351 11.99 16.63 -19.59
CA ALA A 351 13.11 17.55 -19.39
C ALA A 351 13.56 18.09 -20.76
N PRO A 352 14.25 19.25 -20.83
CA PRO A 352 14.81 19.74 -22.07
C PRO A 352 15.69 18.67 -22.74
N ASN A 353 15.50 18.45 -24.04
CA ASN A 353 16.23 17.47 -24.86
C ASN A 353 16.04 16.00 -24.46
N LYS A 354 15.04 15.67 -23.63
CA LYS A 354 14.72 14.30 -23.23
C LYS A 354 13.52 13.77 -23.99
N GLU A 355 13.78 12.90 -24.96
CA GLU A 355 12.73 12.32 -25.82
C GLU A 355 12.10 11.04 -25.25
N TYR A 356 12.85 10.29 -24.45
CA TYR A 356 12.43 9.04 -23.82
C TYR A 356 13.25 8.79 -22.55
N VAL A 357 12.83 7.84 -21.75
CA VAL A 357 13.64 7.23 -20.68
C VAL A 357 14.06 5.83 -21.10
N MET A 358 15.32 5.49 -20.87
CA MET A 358 15.85 4.15 -21.15
C MET A 358 15.84 3.32 -19.87
N VAL A 359 15.18 2.17 -19.90
CA VAL A 359 15.09 1.24 -18.76
C VAL A 359 15.94 0.01 -19.07
N PHE A 360 16.85 -0.31 -18.16
CA PHE A 360 17.58 -1.58 -18.17
C PHE A 360 17.03 -2.46 -17.06
N ASP A 361 16.41 -3.56 -17.47
CA ASP A 361 15.74 -4.50 -16.57
C ASP A 361 16.66 -5.71 -16.36
N PHE A 362 17.23 -5.85 -15.17
CA PHE A 362 18.12 -6.97 -14.86
C PHE A 362 17.28 -8.16 -14.41
N ILE A 363 17.17 -9.16 -15.29
CA ILE A 363 16.31 -10.33 -15.11
C ILE A 363 17.15 -11.47 -14.52
N ASP A 364 16.90 -11.79 -13.26
CA ASP A 364 17.47 -12.95 -12.59
C ASP A 364 16.58 -14.19 -12.82
N ASN A 365 17.17 -15.39 -12.78
CA ASN A 365 16.44 -16.65 -12.88
C ASN A 365 15.58 -16.85 -11.63
N ALA A 366 14.29 -17.11 -11.83
CA ALA A 366 13.34 -17.30 -10.75
C ALA A 366 12.37 -18.44 -11.06
N GLY A 367 11.83 -19.05 -10.02
CA GLY A 367 10.72 -19.98 -10.14
C GLY A 367 9.39 -19.26 -10.40
N LEU A 368 8.41 -20.03 -10.84
CA LEU A 368 7.06 -19.57 -11.19
C LEU A 368 6.41 -18.68 -10.10
N PHE A 369 6.65 -19.02 -8.82
CA PHE A 369 6.02 -18.36 -7.67
C PHE A 369 6.81 -17.18 -7.11
N ASN A 370 8.06 -17.00 -7.53
CA ASN A 370 8.93 -15.95 -7.03
C ASN A 370 9.56 -15.14 -8.16
N MET A 371 8.92 -15.12 -9.32
CA MET A 371 9.34 -14.33 -10.45
C MET A 371 9.09 -12.84 -10.20
N PRO A 372 10.12 -11.98 -10.22
CA PRO A 372 9.98 -10.55 -10.00
C PRO A 372 9.25 -9.87 -11.17
N TYR A 373 8.60 -8.75 -10.89
CA TYR A 373 8.07 -7.88 -11.93
C TYR A 373 9.22 -7.35 -12.80
N SER A 374 8.98 -7.38 -14.10
CA SER A 374 9.75 -6.69 -15.14
C SER A 374 8.83 -5.69 -15.83
N LEU A 375 9.38 -4.75 -16.59
CA LEU A 375 8.59 -3.70 -17.24
C LEU A 375 7.44 -4.29 -18.07
N HIS A 376 7.75 -5.33 -18.84
CA HIS A 376 6.80 -6.03 -19.69
C HIS A 376 5.70 -6.74 -18.88
N ARG A 377 6.07 -7.42 -17.79
CA ARG A 377 5.08 -8.07 -16.90
C ARG A 377 4.18 -7.06 -16.20
N VAL A 378 4.70 -5.88 -15.85
CA VAL A 378 3.90 -4.82 -15.22
C VAL A 378 2.81 -4.28 -16.16
N PHE A 379 3.10 -4.22 -17.47
CA PHE A 379 2.17 -3.76 -18.50
C PHE A 379 1.47 -4.91 -19.26
N ASN A 380 1.61 -6.16 -18.81
CA ASN A 380 1.04 -7.35 -19.44
C ASN A 380 1.40 -7.48 -20.94
N ILE A 381 2.66 -7.24 -21.29
CA ILE A 381 3.20 -7.37 -22.64
C ILE A 381 3.97 -8.69 -22.72
N ASN A 382 3.52 -9.59 -23.58
CA ASN A 382 4.03 -10.96 -23.74
C ASN A 382 5.14 -11.08 -24.80
N GLU A 383 5.37 -10.05 -25.59
CA GLU A 383 6.38 -10.00 -26.64
C GLU A 383 7.44 -8.97 -26.26
N TYR A 384 8.70 -9.32 -26.41
CA TYR A 384 9.81 -8.39 -26.25
C TYR A 384 10.69 -8.37 -27.48
N LEU A 385 10.97 -7.15 -27.93
CA LEU A 385 12.05 -6.83 -28.84
C LEU A 385 12.98 -5.80 -28.20
N ALA A 386 14.28 -6.02 -28.30
CA ALA A 386 15.23 -5.27 -27.52
C ALA A 386 15.29 -3.77 -27.81
N GLY A 387 15.06 -2.98 -26.76
CA GLY A 387 15.03 -1.51 -26.73
C GLY A 387 13.83 -0.87 -27.43
N GLU A 388 12.84 -1.66 -27.84
CA GLU A 388 11.59 -1.16 -28.42
C GLU A 388 10.86 -0.22 -27.45
N TYR A 389 9.94 0.57 -27.99
CA TYR A 389 9.01 1.31 -27.14
C TYR A 389 8.01 0.40 -26.43
N VAL A 390 8.25 0.16 -25.15
CA VAL A 390 7.28 -0.51 -24.27
C VAL A 390 6.09 0.41 -23.98
N LEU A 391 6.35 1.71 -23.76
CA LEU A 391 5.33 2.75 -23.66
C LEU A 391 5.67 3.91 -24.60
N ALA A 392 4.76 4.26 -25.50
CA ALA A 392 4.85 5.42 -26.38
C ALA A 392 3.47 5.68 -26.99
N PRO A 393 3.21 6.89 -27.53
CA PRO A 393 2.07 7.14 -28.39
C PRO A 393 1.99 6.13 -29.55
N ALA A 394 0.77 5.79 -29.98
CA ALA A 394 0.54 4.76 -31.00
C ALA A 394 1.31 5.03 -32.30
N GLU A 395 1.34 6.27 -32.75
CA GLU A 395 2.08 6.71 -33.95
C GLU A 395 3.59 6.42 -33.84
N LYS A 396 4.20 6.73 -32.68
CA LYS A 396 5.62 6.44 -32.44
C LYS A 396 5.88 4.94 -32.40
N LYS A 397 4.99 4.14 -31.79
CA LYS A 397 5.13 2.67 -31.79
C LYS A 397 5.03 2.07 -33.19
N GLN A 398 4.12 2.58 -34.01
CA GLN A 398 3.95 2.10 -35.38
C GLN A 398 5.18 2.41 -36.23
N LEU A 399 5.69 3.64 -36.13
CA LEU A 399 6.92 4.03 -36.81
C LEU A 399 8.12 3.18 -36.37
N ASP A 400 8.28 2.94 -35.05
CA ASP A 400 9.35 2.09 -34.51
C ASP A 400 9.27 0.66 -35.07
N LYS A 401 8.06 0.08 -35.11
CA LYS A 401 7.82 -1.25 -35.70
C LYS A 401 8.13 -1.30 -37.20
N GLU A 402 7.83 -0.23 -37.94
CA GLU A 402 8.15 -0.14 -39.37
C GLU A 402 9.67 -0.06 -39.61
N LEU A 403 10.41 0.69 -38.78
CA LEU A 403 11.88 0.74 -38.82
C LEU A 403 12.47 -0.65 -38.56
N PHE A 404 12.00 -1.34 -37.52
CA PHE A 404 12.45 -2.71 -37.22
C PHE A 404 12.15 -3.69 -38.36
N ARG A 405 10.96 -3.61 -38.99
CA ARG A 405 10.63 -4.42 -40.17
C ARG A 405 11.54 -4.19 -41.36
N LYS A 406 12.08 -2.97 -41.50
CA LYS A 406 13.05 -2.61 -42.56
C LYS A 406 14.49 -2.97 -42.18
N GLY A 407 14.74 -3.49 -40.99
CA GLY A 407 16.10 -3.76 -40.48
C GLY A 407 16.87 -2.50 -40.09
N GLU A 408 16.20 -1.35 -40.01
CA GLU A 408 16.81 -0.09 -39.59
C GLU A 408 16.79 0.00 -38.06
N LYS A 409 17.97 0.21 -37.46
CA LYS A 409 18.07 0.51 -36.03
C LYS A 409 17.61 1.96 -35.82
N PRO A 410 16.66 2.25 -34.90
CA PRO A 410 16.38 3.62 -34.51
C PRO A 410 17.69 4.34 -34.13
N THR A 411 17.85 5.61 -34.45
CA THR A 411 19.08 6.42 -34.25
C THR A 411 19.66 6.40 -32.83
N VAL A 412 18.87 5.91 -31.88
CA VAL A 412 19.20 5.67 -30.46
C VAL A 412 20.20 4.51 -30.25
N TYR A 413 20.44 3.64 -31.24
CA TYR A 413 21.20 2.39 -31.11
C TYR A 413 22.53 2.37 -31.89
N LEU A 414 23.44 3.28 -31.57
CA LEU A 414 24.83 3.06 -31.94
C LEU A 414 25.51 2.26 -30.80
N ASP A 415 25.88 1.01 -31.12
CA ASP A 415 26.76 0.09 -30.38
C ASP A 415 26.21 -0.74 -29.21
N PHE A 416 24.97 -1.24 -29.30
CA PHE A 416 24.54 -2.40 -28.49
C PHE A 416 24.82 -3.71 -29.25
N PRO A 417 25.46 -4.74 -28.65
CA PRO A 417 25.52 -6.11 -29.17
C PRO A 417 24.20 -6.81 -28.87
N ILE A 418 23.12 -6.21 -29.36
CA ILE A 418 21.81 -6.83 -29.34
C ILE A 418 21.47 -7.07 -30.80
N ASP A 419 21.35 -8.34 -31.16
CA ASP A 419 20.97 -8.70 -32.52
C ASP A 419 19.52 -8.26 -32.73
N VAL A 420 19.20 -7.74 -33.92
CA VAL A 420 17.86 -7.16 -34.23
C VAL A 420 16.76 -8.24 -34.16
N THR A 421 17.16 -9.50 -33.95
CA THR A 421 16.34 -10.71 -33.88
C THR A 421 16.16 -11.29 -32.48
N ASP A 422 16.60 -10.64 -31.40
CA ASP A 422 16.42 -11.10 -30.02
C ASP A 422 14.96 -10.94 -29.55
N TYR A 423 14.06 -11.68 -30.18
CA TYR A 423 12.66 -11.81 -29.82
C TYR A 423 12.51 -12.80 -28.66
N GLU A 424 11.88 -12.36 -27.56
CA GLU A 424 11.61 -13.19 -26.40
C GLU A 424 10.12 -13.20 -26.08
N LEU A 425 9.55 -14.40 -25.87
CA LEU A 425 8.23 -14.54 -25.25
C LEU A 425 8.37 -14.42 -23.73
N ILE A 426 7.56 -13.54 -23.15
CA ILE A 426 7.58 -13.26 -21.72
C ILE A 426 6.42 -13.99 -21.04
N ASP A 427 6.77 -14.78 -20.03
CA ASP A 427 5.77 -15.40 -19.16
C ASP A 427 5.06 -14.32 -18.32
N LEU A 428 3.79 -14.12 -18.61
CA LEU A 428 2.90 -13.20 -17.89
C LEU A 428 2.26 -13.84 -16.67
N PHE A 429 2.49 -15.12 -16.38
CA PHE A 429 1.90 -15.78 -15.23
C PHE A 429 2.24 -15.05 -13.93
N ASN A 430 1.21 -14.70 -13.17
CA ASN A 430 1.32 -14.17 -11.83
C ASN A 430 0.36 -14.93 -10.91
N TRP A 431 0.91 -15.78 -10.04
CA TRP A 431 0.09 -16.57 -9.12
C TRP A 431 -0.72 -15.69 -8.16
N GLN A 432 -0.26 -14.46 -7.86
CA GLN A 432 -0.98 -13.54 -6.98
C GLN A 432 -2.30 -13.09 -7.62
N ASP A 433 -2.30 -12.82 -8.92
CA ASP A 433 -3.51 -12.45 -9.64
C ASP A 433 -4.49 -13.62 -9.73
N LYS A 434 -4.00 -14.85 -9.93
CA LYS A 434 -4.84 -16.05 -9.86
C LYS A 434 -5.39 -16.29 -8.45
N ALA A 435 -4.59 -16.07 -7.41
CA ALA A 435 -5.00 -16.28 -6.02
C ALA A 435 -6.10 -15.33 -5.54
N LYS A 436 -6.24 -14.14 -6.16
CA LYS A 436 -7.23 -13.11 -5.75
C LYS A 436 -8.67 -13.64 -5.73
N GLU A 437 -9.00 -14.53 -6.65
CA GLU A 437 -10.34 -15.12 -6.78
C GLU A 437 -10.46 -16.46 -6.04
N MET A 438 -9.41 -16.88 -5.34
CA MET A 438 -9.35 -18.15 -4.63
C MET A 438 -9.48 -17.96 -3.11
N ILE A 439 -10.05 -18.96 -2.47
CA ILE A 439 -10.22 -19.03 -1.02
C ILE A 439 -8.95 -19.62 -0.42
N SER A 440 -8.32 -18.89 0.50
CA SER A 440 -7.16 -19.40 1.23
C SER A 440 -7.55 -20.56 2.15
N GLN A 441 -6.59 -21.41 2.51
CA GLN A 441 -6.84 -22.50 3.47
C GLN A 441 -7.45 -22.00 4.80
N PHE A 442 -7.00 -20.83 5.29
CA PHE A 442 -7.57 -20.22 6.49
C PHE A 442 -9.02 -19.81 6.31
N GLU A 443 -9.37 -19.27 5.14
CA GLU A 443 -10.76 -18.92 4.83
C GLU A 443 -11.62 -20.15 4.60
N PHE A 444 -11.09 -21.20 3.98
CA PHE A 444 -11.76 -22.47 3.83
C PHE A 444 -12.14 -23.03 5.21
N VAL A 445 -11.18 -23.05 6.16
CA VAL A 445 -11.45 -23.43 7.56
C VAL A 445 -12.57 -22.59 8.18
N ARG A 446 -12.65 -21.30 7.88
CA ARG A 446 -13.72 -20.44 8.41
C ARG A 446 -15.07 -20.60 7.68
N MET A 447 -15.06 -21.15 6.48
CA MET A 447 -16.28 -21.37 5.69
C MET A 447 -16.98 -22.66 6.06
N VAL A 448 -16.26 -23.62 6.63
CA VAL A 448 -16.82 -24.88 7.11
C VAL A 448 -16.77 -24.93 8.63
N ASP A 449 -17.81 -25.46 9.27
CA ASP A 449 -17.88 -25.57 10.74
C ASP A 449 -16.98 -26.71 11.28
N VAL A 450 -15.66 -26.59 11.06
CA VAL A 450 -14.68 -27.65 11.35
C VAL A 450 -13.40 -27.06 11.94
N GLN A 451 -12.77 -27.81 12.84
CA GLN A 451 -11.47 -27.44 13.41
C GLN A 451 -10.36 -27.42 12.35
N SER A 452 -9.47 -26.43 12.46
CA SER A 452 -8.35 -26.22 11.55
C SER A 452 -7.45 -27.45 11.40
N GLU A 453 -7.28 -28.20 12.49
CA GLU A 453 -6.49 -29.41 12.61
C GLU A 453 -7.03 -30.54 11.72
N THR A 454 -8.35 -30.59 11.53
CA THR A 454 -8.99 -31.63 10.72
C THR A 454 -8.70 -31.40 9.24
N ILE A 455 -8.83 -30.15 8.77
CA ILE A 455 -8.49 -29.77 7.39
C ILE A 455 -6.99 -29.97 7.14
N ASN A 456 -6.12 -29.54 8.07
CA ASN A 456 -4.68 -29.76 7.98
C ASN A 456 -4.34 -31.24 7.82
N ARG A 457 -4.97 -32.11 8.63
CA ARG A 457 -4.80 -33.56 8.56
C ARG A 457 -5.28 -34.10 7.21
N TYR A 458 -6.47 -33.72 6.75
CA TYR A 458 -7.03 -34.22 5.49
C TYR A 458 -6.21 -33.80 4.28
N ILE A 459 -5.61 -32.61 4.29
CA ILE A 459 -4.66 -32.18 3.27
C ILE A 459 -3.40 -33.06 3.31
N LYS A 460 -2.83 -33.30 4.51
CA LYS A 460 -1.64 -34.16 4.67
C LYS A 460 -1.89 -35.60 4.24
N GLU A 461 -3.11 -36.11 4.45
CA GLU A 461 -3.56 -37.44 4.03
C GLU A 461 -3.98 -37.51 2.55
N GLY A 462 -3.92 -36.40 1.80
CA GLY A 462 -4.32 -36.34 0.39
C GLY A 462 -5.83 -36.43 0.14
N LYS A 463 -6.66 -36.34 1.19
CA LYS A 463 -8.13 -36.36 1.11
C LYS A 463 -8.70 -35.04 0.58
N ILE A 464 -7.97 -33.95 0.82
CA ILE A 464 -8.24 -32.62 0.27
C ILE A 464 -7.02 -32.20 -0.54
N ILE A 465 -7.24 -31.88 -1.81
CA ILE A 465 -6.20 -31.44 -2.73
C ILE A 465 -6.43 -29.95 -2.99
N PRO A 466 -5.46 -29.08 -2.71
CA PRO A 466 -5.52 -27.67 -3.10
C PRO A 466 -5.55 -27.51 -4.62
N ASP A 467 -6.33 -26.55 -5.12
CA ASP A 467 -6.32 -26.19 -6.55
C ASP A 467 -5.03 -25.45 -6.93
N MET A 468 -4.44 -24.74 -5.96
CA MET A 468 -3.13 -24.15 -6.09
C MET A 468 -2.37 -24.22 -4.76
N GLU A 469 -1.10 -24.60 -4.85
CA GLU A 469 -0.18 -24.63 -3.72
C GLU A 469 1.04 -23.75 -4.04
N VAL A 470 1.27 -22.75 -3.19
CA VAL A 470 2.35 -21.78 -3.33
C VAL A 470 3.41 -22.09 -2.26
N PRO A 471 4.61 -22.56 -2.63
CA PRO A 471 5.66 -22.87 -1.67
C PRO A 471 6.17 -21.59 -0.99
N MET A 472 6.39 -21.67 0.32
CA MET A 472 6.89 -20.59 1.18
C MET A 472 8.09 -21.13 1.96
N GLY A 473 9.23 -21.19 1.27
CA GLY A 473 10.45 -21.81 1.77
C GLY A 473 10.35 -23.32 1.94
N ASN A 474 11.27 -23.89 2.71
CA ASN A 474 11.53 -25.33 2.64
C ASN A 474 10.38 -26.22 3.19
N ASN A 475 9.58 -25.73 4.15
CA ASN A 475 8.61 -26.58 4.89
C ASN A 475 7.19 -25.98 5.02
N LYS A 476 6.88 -24.88 4.33
CA LYS A 476 5.54 -24.25 4.41
C LYS A 476 5.03 -23.95 3.02
N SER A 477 3.72 -24.03 2.85
CA SER A 477 3.04 -23.69 1.60
C SER A 477 1.68 -23.06 1.90
N PHE A 478 1.32 -22.04 1.13
CA PHE A 478 -0.04 -21.54 1.10
C PHE A 478 -0.87 -22.36 0.15
N LYS A 479 -2.08 -22.71 0.58
CA LYS A 479 -3.00 -23.56 -0.17
C LYS A 479 -4.24 -22.74 -0.48
N TYR A 480 -4.65 -22.76 -1.74
CA TYR A 480 -5.76 -22.00 -2.27
C TYR A 480 -6.74 -22.95 -2.95
N PHE A 481 -8.03 -22.61 -2.84
CA PHE A 481 -9.14 -23.41 -3.30
C PHE A 481 -10.13 -22.53 -4.07
N TYR A 482 -10.67 -23.00 -5.18
CA TYR A 482 -11.84 -22.35 -5.78
C TYR A 482 -13.08 -22.54 -4.90
N GLU A 483 -14.04 -21.64 -5.00
CA GLU A 483 -15.31 -21.75 -4.27
C GLU A 483 -16.03 -23.07 -4.55
N GLU A 484 -15.98 -23.54 -5.79
CA GLU A 484 -16.54 -24.83 -6.20
C GLU A 484 -15.85 -26.01 -5.49
N THR A 485 -14.52 -25.96 -5.35
CA THR A 485 -13.74 -26.98 -4.65
C THR A 485 -14.07 -27.00 -3.15
N VAL A 486 -14.22 -25.83 -2.53
CA VAL A 486 -14.69 -25.71 -1.14
C VAL A 486 -16.08 -26.34 -0.98
N LYS A 487 -17.03 -26.01 -1.87
CA LYS A 487 -18.39 -26.58 -1.86
C LYS A 487 -18.38 -28.09 -2.08
N LYS A 488 -17.54 -28.59 -2.98
CA LYS A 488 -17.36 -30.03 -3.26
C LYS A 488 -16.91 -30.76 -1.99
N TYR A 489 -15.85 -30.30 -1.33
CA TYR A 489 -15.35 -30.94 -0.12
C TYR A 489 -16.31 -30.79 1.05
N ALA A 490 -16.99 -29.66 1.18
CA ALA A 490 -18.03 -29.50 2.18
C ALA A 490 -19.15 -30.54 2.00
N LYS A 491 -19.63 -30.75 0.77
CA LYS A 491 -20.61 -31.80 0.48
C LYS A 491 -20.07 -33.21 0.72
N GLN A 492 -18.83 -33.48 0.31
CA GLN A 492 -18.19 -34.79 0.44
C GLN A 492 -18.02 -35.22 1.90
N PHE A 493 -17.60 -34.30 2.77
CA PHE A 493 -17.38 -34.58 4.20
C PHE A 493 -18.60 -34.23 5.07
N ASN A 494 -19.72 -33.87 4.45
CA ASN A 494 -20.95 -33.45 5.12
C ASN A 494 -20.71 -32.30 6.12
N TRP A 495 -19.90 -31.32 5.70
CA TRP A 495 -19.65 -30.10 6.44
C TRP A 495 -20.65 -29.02 6.05
N ASP A 496 -21.19 -28.35 7.06
CA ASP A 496 -22.06 -27.22 6.80
C ASP A 496 -21.27 -25.97 6.43
N LEU A 497 -21.67 -25.32 5.34
CA LEU A 497 -21.12 -24.04 4.93
C LEU A 497 -21.74 -22.90 5.74
N ILE A 498 -20.89 -22.02 6.26
CA ILE A 498 -21.30 -20.78 6.92
C ILE A 498 -21.45 -19.69 5.86
N THR A 499 -22.67 -19.23 5.65
CA THR A 499 -23.03 -18.16 4.70
C THR A 499 -23.70 -17.02 5.44
N ALA A 500 -23.72 -15.81 4.85
CA ALA A 500 -24.42 -14.66 5.44
C ALA A 500 -25.94 -14.92 5.65
N ALA A 501 -26.52 -15.84 4.89
CA ALA A 501 -27.93 -16.23 5.03
C ALA A 501 -28.17 -17.05 6.30
N ASN A 502 -27.35 -18.09 6.55
CA ASN A 502 -27.54 -19.05 7.64
C ASN A 502 -26.74 -18.72 8.92
N MET A 503 -25.94 -17.66 8.92
CA MET A 503 -25.06 -17.32 10.05
C MET A 503 -25.80 -17.09 11.37
N LYS A 504 -26.97 -16.43 11.34
CA LYS A 504 -27.82 -16.26 12.54
C LYS A 504 -28.26 -17.62 13.09
N GLU A 505 -28.81 -18.47 12.22
CA GLU A 505 -29.32 -19.79 12.59
C GLU A 505 -28.21 -20.65 13.20
N LYS A 506 -27.02 -20.67 12.58
CA LYS A 506 -25.85 -21.38 13.12
C LYS A 506 -25.41 -20.85 14.48
N PHE A 507 -25.44 -19.54 14.68
CA PHE A 507 -25.17 -18.93 15.97
C PHE A 507 -26.19 -19.37 17.02
N MET A 508 -27.49 -19.31 16.71
CA MET A 508 -28.56 -19.77 17.60
C MET A 508 -28.42 -21.26 17.93
N ASN A 509 -28.15 -22.11 16.94
CA ASN A 509 -27.94 -23.55 17.15
C ASN A 509 -26.73 -23.84 18.06
N MET A 510 -25.65 -23.05 17.95
CA MET A 510 -24.49 -23.17 18.85
C MET A 510 -24.84 -22.78 20.28
N VAL A 511 -25.60 -21.69 20.45
CA VAL A 511 -26.09 -21.23 21.75
C VAL A 511 -27.05 -22.24 22.36
N GLU A 512 -27.95 -22.81 21.56
CA GLU A 512 -28.92 -23.82 22.02
C GLU A 512 -28.21 -25.08 22.55
N LYS A 513 -27.28 -25.64 21.76
CA LYS A 513 -26.48 -26.81 22.16
C LYS A 513 -25.66 -26.53 23.42
N MET A 514 -25.03 -25.35 23.51
CA MET A 514 -24.19 -24.89 24.64
C MET A 514 -23.25 -25.97 25.19
N ASP A 515 -22.55 -26.71 24.31
CA ASP A 515 -21.60 -27.74 24.77
C ASP A 515 -20.47 -27.11 25.58
N MET A 516 -20.42 -27.40 26.88
CA MET A 516 -19.55 -26.70 27.83
C MET A 516 -18.70 -27.65 28.67
N SER A 517 -17.37 -27.51 28.56
CA SER A 517 -16.42 -28.11 29.51
C SER A 517 -16.09 -27.17 30.68
N TYR A 518 -16.21 -25.87 30.45
CA TYR A 518 -16.03 -24.74 31.38
C TYR A 518 -17.25 -23.81 31.27
N SER A 519 -17.57 -23.03 32.31
CA SER A 519 -18.67 -22.05 32.29
C SER A 519 -18.39 -20.82 31.42
N TYR A 520 -17.20 -20.73 30.81
CA TYR A 520 -16.79 -19.54 30.06
C TYR A 520 -17.73 -19.13 28.91
N LYS A 521 -18.31 -20.08 28.15
CA LYS A 521 -19.15 -19.74 26.98
C LYS A 521 -20.38 -18.89 27.35
N PRO A 522 -21.25 -19.33 28.30
CA PRO A 522 -22.37 -18.51 28.72
C PRO A 522 -21.92 -17.21 29.41
N VAL A 523 -20.81 -17.21 30.16
CA VAL A 523 -20.26 -15.98 30.75
C VAL A 523 -19.84 -14.97 29.67
N LEU A 524 -19.18 -15.42 28.60
CA LEU A 524 -18.83 -14.58 27.46
C LEU A 524 -20.05 -13.99 26.77
N LEU A 525 -21.09 -14.79 26.53
CA LEU A 525 -22.30 -14.30 25.88
C LEU A 525 -23.02 -13.26 26.73
N LYS A 526 -23.12 -13.48 28.04
CA LYS A 526 -23.70 -12.50 28.96
C LYS A 526 -22.88 -11.21 28.99
N ALA A 527 -21.55 -11.30 29.14
CA ALA A 527 -20.67 -10.13 29.09
C ALA A 527 -20.82 -9.35 27.77
N MET A 528 -20.93 -10.07 26.66
CA MET A 528 -21.12 -9.46 25.35
C MET A 528 -22.46 -8.73 25.26
N PHE A 529 -23.58 -9.33 25.67
CA PHE A 529 -24.89 -8.69 25.55
C PHE A 529 -25.16 -7.59 26.59
N GLU A 530 -24.47 -7.61 27.74
CA GLU A 530 -24.57 -6.58 28.77
C GLU A 530 -24.00 -5.24 28.28
N TYR A 531 -22.84 -5.28 27.64
CA TYR A 531 -22.05 -4.09 27.29
C TYR A 531 -22.05 -3.76 25.79
N VAL A 532 -22.93 -4.39 25.00
CA VAL A 532 -22.96 -4.19 23.54
C VAL A 532 -23.50 -2.81 23.16
N ASP A 533 -22.76 -2.10 22.31
CA ASP A 533 -23.20 -0.84 21.73
C ASP A 533 -24.13 -1.04 20.51
N SER A 534 -24.62 0.07 19.94
CA SER A 534 -25.49 0.05 18.75
C SER A 534 -24.85 -0.59 17.50
N ASP A 535 -23.53 -0.68 17.47
CA ASP A 535 -22.73 -1.26 16.38
C ASP A 535 -22.35 -2.73 16.65
N GLY A 536 -22.77 -3.31 17.77
CA GLY A 536 -22.46 -4.68 18.14
C GLY A 536 -21.09 -4.85 18.79
N ARG A 537 -20.47 -3.78 19.32
CA ARG A 537 -19.12 -3.77 19.89
C ARG A 537 -19.14 -3.71 21.41
N VAL A 538 -18.12 -4.30 22.02
CA VAL A 538 -17.89 -4.35 23.46
C VAL A 538 -16.40 -4.17 23.74
N ARG A 539 -16.01 -3.35 24.70
CA ARG A 539 -14.58 -3.19 25.01
C ARG A 539 -14.03 -4.47 25.62
N VAL A 540 -12.77 -4.78 25.30
CA VAL A 540 -12.08 -5.93 25.88
C VAL A 540 -12.00 -5.80 27.40
N GLU A 541 -11.80 -4.58 27.90
CA GLU A 541 -11.77 -4.29 29.34
C GLU A 541 -13.07 -4.70 30.02
N ASP A 542 -14.23 -4.30 29.48
CA ASP A 542 -15.55 -4.62 30.04
C ASP A 542 -15.80 -6.14 30.08
N ILE A 543 -15.37 -6.87 29.05
CA ILE A 543 -15.50 -8.34 29.01
C ILE A 543 -14.62 -8.96 30.10
N VAL A 544 -13.38 -8.49 30.23
CA VAL A 544 -12.44 -9.02 31.23
C VAL A 544 -12.94 -8.74 32.64
N ASP A 545 -13.44 -7.53 32.90
CA ASP A 545 -13.98 -7.14 34.21
C ASP A 545 -15.23 -7.96 34.55
N TYR A 546 -16.16 -8.13 33.60
CA TYR A 546 -17.32 -9.02 33.80
C TYR A 546 -16.92 -10.45 34.18
N PHE A 547 -15.90 -11.01 33.53
CA PHE A 547 -15.40 -12.35 33.87
C PHE A 547 -14.83 -12.40 35.28
N ILE A 548 -14.02 -11.40 35.65
CA ILE A 548 -13.41 -11.32 36.98
C ILE A 548 -14.49 -11.21 38.05
N ASP A 549 -15.43 -10.28 37.87
CA ASP A 549 -16.53 -10.04 38.82
C ASP A 549 -17.40 -11.29 38.99
N PHE A 550 -17.79 -11.93 37.88
CA PHE A 550 -18.59 -13.15 37.92
C PHE A 550 -17.94 -14.28 38.74
N TYR A 551 -16.63 -14.50 38.59
CA TYR A 551 -15.93 -15.56 39.33
C TYR A 551 -15.60 -15.17 40.77
N ASN A 552 -15.31 -13.89 41.03
CA ASN A 552 -15.06 -13.37 42.38
C ASN A 552 -16.33 -13.41 43.23
N GLU A 553 -17.47 -12.96 42.70
CA GLU A 553 -18.76 -13.01 43.39
C GLU A 553 -19.10 -14.45 43.85
N ARG A 554 -18.81 -15.44 42.99
CA ARG A 554 -19.00 -16.85 43.38
C ARG A 554 -18.06 -17.27 44.51
N LYS A 555 -16.80 -16.82 44.48
CA LYS A 555 -15.81 -17.12 45.52
C LYS A 555 -16.20 -16.51 46.85
N GLU A 556 -16.62 -15.25 46.86
CA GLU A 556 -17.07 -14.51 48.04
C GLU A 556 -18.31 -15.14 48.68
N ASN A 557 -19.25 -15.61 47.85
CA ASN A 557 -20.44 -16.31 48.31
C ASN A 557 -20.21 -17.79 48.67
N GLY A 558 -18.95 -18.26 48.70
CA GLY A 558 -18.62 -19.65 49.04
C GLY A 558 -19.14 -20.69 48.03
N LEU A 559 -19.46 -20.27 46.81
CA LEU A 559 -19.96 -21.13 45.74
C LEU A 559 -18.80 -21.75 44.94
N VAL A 560 -19.06 -22.86 44.26
CA VAL A 560 -18.10 -23.46 43.33
C VAL A 560 -17.80 -22.46 42.21
N VAL A 561 -16.55 -21.98 42.14
CA VAL A 561 -16.07 -21.00 41.16
C VAL A 561 -15.97 -21.64 39.77
N GLU A 562 -15.08 -22.63 39.61
CA GLU A 562 -14.87 -23.39 38.38
C GLU A 562 -14.10 -24.71 38.66
N LYS A 563 -13.74 -25.50 37.63
CA LYS A 563 -12.81 -26.65 37.76
C LYS A 563 -11.49 -26.20 38.37
N LYS A 564 -10.87 -27.08 39.17
CA LYS A 564 -9.58 -26.84 39.86
C LYS A 564 -8.46 -26.31 38.95
N ASN A 565 -8.41 -26.73 37.69
CA ASN A 565 -7.38 -26.30 36.72
C ASN A 565 -7.65 -24.93 36.08
N SER A 566 -8.77 -24.29 36.41
CA SER A 566 -9.11 -22.96 35.91
C SER A 566 -8.18 -21.90 36.50
N VAL A 567 -7.85 -20.90 35.67
CA VAL A 567 -7.12 -19.70 36.11
C VAL A 567 -7.90 -18.94 37.18
N PHE A 568 -9.23 -18.90 37.09
CA PHE A 568 -10.11 -18.18 38.01
C PHE A 568 -10.23 -18.83 39.40
N CYS A 569 -9.72 -20.07 39.56
CA CYS A 569 -9.63 -20.74 40.87
C CYS A 569 -8.32 -20.42 41.63
N LYS A 570 -7.36 -19.75 41.00
CA LYS A 570 -6.08 -19.40 41.63
C LYS A 570 -6.24 -18.14 42.47
N ASP A 571 -5.56 -18.04 43.60
CA ASP A 571 -5.68 -16.86 44.47
C ASP A 571 -5.03 -15.59 43.89
N ASN A 572 -4.01 -15.73 43.03
CA ASN A 572 -3.20 -14.62 42.53
C ASN A 572 -3.17 -14.53 40.98
N PHE A 573 -4.27 -14.82 40.28
CA PHE A 573 -4.28 -14.64 38.82
C PHE A 573 -4.32 -13.15 38.45
N THR A 574 -3.63 -12.77 37.38
CA THR A 574 -3.61 -11.38 36.92
C THR A 574 -4.71 -11.10 35.89
N ARG A 575 -5.06 -9.82 35.68
CA ARG A 575 -5.96 -9.39 34.60
C ARG A 575 -5.52 -9.92 33.23
N LYS A 576 -4.21 -9.97 32.97
CA LYS A 576 -3.63 -10.54 31.74
C LYS A 576 -3.87 -12.04 31.61
N ASP A 577 -3.86 -12.79 32.71
CA ASP A 577 -4.16 -14.23 32.69
C ASP A 577 -5.64 -14.50 32.37
N ALA A 578 -6.54 -13.68 32.92
CA ALA A 578 -7.97 -13.72 32.59
C ALA A 578 -8.20 -13.42 31.11
N GLU A 579 -7.63 -12.31 30.60
CA GLU A 579 -7.71 -11.95 29.19
C GLU A 579 -7.21 -13.09 28.29
N ARG A 580 -6.00 -13.61 28.55
CA ARG A 580 -5.44 -14.73 27.78
C ARG A 580 -6.35 -15.95 27.77
N THR A 581 -6.99 -16.24 28.91
CA THR A 581 -7.94 -17.36 29.04
C THR A 581 -9.17 -17.11 28.18
N ILE A 582 -9.85 -15.98 28.33
CA ILE A 582 -11.06 -15.62 27.57
C ILE A 582 -10.82 -15.71 26.06
N PHE A 583 -9.71 -15.13 25.59
CA PHE A 583 -9.42 -15.04 24.16
C PHE A 583 -8.88 -16.33 23.54
N SER A 584 -8.31 -17.24 24.34
CA SER A 584 -7.93 -18.58 23.90
C SER A 584 -9.12 -19.56 23.95
N ASN A 585 -9.96 -19.48 24.98
CA ASN A 585 -11.19 -20.27 25.14
C ASN A 585 -12.10 -19.54 26.15
N PRO A 586 -13.24 -18.97 25.73
CA PRO A 586 -14.09 -19.51 24.67
C PRO A 586 -14.11 -18.70 23.37
N PHE A 587 -13.58 -17.48 23.37
CA PHE A 587 -13.73 -16.54 22.26
C PHE A 587 -13.20 -17.09 20.94
N LYS A 588 -12.06 -17.81 20.97
CA LYS A 588 -11.43 -18.37 19.78
C LYS A 588 -12.41 -19.17 18.92
N ARG A 589 -13.31 -19.94 19.54
CA ARG A 589 -14.33 -20.73 18.83
C ARG A 589 -15.37 -19.84 18.14
N PHE A 590 -15.86 -18.80 18.81
CA PHE A 590 -16.76 -17.82 18.20
C PHE A 590 -16.08 -17.07 17.05
N GLN A 591 -14.78 -16.81 17.18
CA GLN A 591 -13.98 -16.19 16.12
C GLN A 591 -13.79 -17.10 14.91
N ASP A 592 -13.48 -18.37 15.12
CA ASP A 592 -13.25 -19.33 14.04
C ASP A 592 -14.54 -19.56 13.22
N MET A 593 -15.71 -19.55 13.87
CA MET A 593 -17.03 -19.65 13.22
C MET A 593 -17.53 -18.31 12.63
N ARG A 594 -16.70 -17.26 12.64
CA ARG A 594 -17.05 -15.90 12.19
C ARG A 594 -18.22 -15.26 12.94
N PHE A 595 -18.53 -15.69 14.16
CA PHE A 595 -19.62 -15.11 14.95
C PHE A 595 -19.23 -13.82 15.65
N MET A 596 -17.95 -13.70 16.02
CA MET A 596 -17.38 -12.50 16.62
C MET A 596 -15.98 -12.23 16.08
N ASP A 597 -15.56 -10.98 16.07
CA ASP A 597 -14.22 -10.55 15.70
C ASP A 597 -13.60 -9.65 16.77
N ARG A 598 -12.28 -9.75 16.97
CA ARG A 598 -11.54 -8.92 17.94
C ARG A 598 -10.67 -7.92 17.19
N CYS A 599 -10.88 -6.64 17.44
CA CYS A 599 -9.99 -5.58 17.01
C CYS A 599 -8.90 -5.38 18.07
N ARG A 600 -7.65 -5.73 17.75
CA ARG A 600 -6.52 -5.62 18.69
C ARG A 600 -5.99 -4.20 18.89
N GLU A 601 -6.32 -3.27 17.98
CA GLU A 601 -5.75 -1.92 17.99
C GLU A 601 -6.60 -0.88 18.72
N ILE A 602 -7.89 -1.18 18.89
CA ILE A 602 -8.88 -0.35 19.58
C ILE A 602 -9.49 -1.18 20.74
N GLU A 603 -8.92 -2.36 21.01
CA GLU A 603 -9.28 -3.28 22.09
C GLU A 603 -10.79 -3.47 22.29
N TYR A 604 -11.50 -3.83 21.23
CA TYR A 604 -12.91 -4.25 21.31
C TYR A 604 -13.15 -5.61 20.65
N VAL A 605 -14.22 -6.26 21.09
CA VAL A 605 -14.83 -7.43 20.46
C VAL A 605 -16.12 -6.99 19.80
N ARG A 606 -16.44 -7.54 18.63
CA ARG A 606 -17.63 -7.20 17.87
C ARG A 606 -18.38 -8.45 17.43
N PHE A 607 -19.70 -8.41 17.47
CA PHE A 607 -20.53 -9.42 16.82
C PHE A 607 -20.49 -9.27 15.30
N ASN A 608 -20.54 -10.39 14.58
CA ASN A 608 -20.71 -10.33 13.14
C ASN A 608 -21.99 -9.57 12.78
N ARG A 609 -21.87 -8.60 11.88
CA ARG A 609 -22.98 -7.73 11.43
C ARG A 609 -24.19 -8.53 10.91
N HIS A 610 -23.97 -9.66 10.25
CA HIS A 610 -25.04 -10.50 9.71
C HIS A 610 -25.80 -11.29 10.79
N ILE A 611 -25.21 -11.45 11.98
CA ILE A 611 -25.87 -12.02 13.16
C ILE A 611 -26.57 -10.89 13.90
N PHE A 612 -25.80 -9.88 14.33
CA PHE A 612 -26.28 -8.84 15.24
C PHE A 612 -27.49 -8.08 14.69
N LYS A 613 -27.47 -7.72 13.39
CA LYS A 613 -28.62 -7.04 12.76
C LYS A 613 -29.88 -7.88 12.67
N LYS A 614 -29.76 -9.21 12.72
CA LYS A 614 -30.89 -10.14 12.60
C LYS A 614 -31.35 -10.67 13.96
N LEU A 615 -30.62 -10.40 15.04
CA LEU A 615 -31.04 -10.74 16.40
C LEU A 615 -32.11 -9.75 16.85
N THR A 616 -33.26 -10.29 17.24
CA THR A 616 -34.35 -9.52 17.84
C THR A 616 -34.13 -9.39 19.35
N LYS A 617 -34.87 -8.48 20.01
CA LYS A 617 -34.85 -8.40 21.47
C LYS A 617 -35.30 -9.71 22.13
N GLU A 618 -36.24 -10.42 21.50
CA GLU A 618 -36.70 -11.73 21.97
C GLU A 618 -35.58 -12.78 21.89
N ASP A 619 -34.83 -12.80 20.78
CA ASP A 619 -33.67 -13.70 20.64
C ASP A 619 -32.63 -13.43 21.74
N ILE A 620 -32.31 -12.17 22.00
CA ILE A 620 -31.31 -11.78 23.03
C ILE A 620 -31.79 -12.21 24.43
N ASN A 621 -33.04 -11.91 24.78
CA ASN A 621 -33.61 -12.30 26.06
C ASN A 621 -33.62 -13.83 26.24
N TRP A 622 -33.95 -14.56 25.17
CA TRP A 622 -33.89 -16.02 25.18
C TRP A 622 -32.46 -16.53 25.38
N ILE A 623 -31.47 -15.96 24.69
CA ILE A 623 -30.05 -16.34 24.85
C ILE A 623 -29.60 -16.13 26.29
N ILE A 624 -29.90 -14.97 26.89
CA ILE A 624 -29.52 -14.66 28.28
C ILE A 624 -30.17 -15.65 29.24
N SER A 625 -31.48 -15.90 29.10
CA SER A 625 -32.21 -16.87 29.93
C SER A 625 -31.65 -18.29 29.79
N HIS A 626 -31.29 -18.70 28.58
CA HIS A 626 -30.67 -20.01 28.32
C HIS A 626 -29.27 -20.11 28.91
N CYS A 627 -28.48 -19.04 28.86
CA CYS A 627 -27.18 -18.95 29.52
C CYS A 627 -27.31 -19.13 31.04
N ASP A 628 -28.30 -18.49 31.67
CA ASP A 628 -28.56 -18.64 33.12
C ASP A 628 -28.96 -20.08 33.48
N LYS A 629 -29.86 -20.67 32.71
CA LYS A 629 -30.25 -22.07 32.87
C LYS A 629 -29.05 -23.02 32.76
N LYS A 630 -28.20 -22.83 31.74
CA LYS A 630 -27.02 -23.67 31.52
C LYS A 630 -25.96 -23.51 32.60
N LEU A 631 -25.76 -22.29 33.11
CA LEU A 631 -24.90 -22.04 34.27
C LEU A 631 -25.43 -22.76 35.51
N LYS A 632 -26.74 -22.70 35.77
CA LYS A 632 -27.36 -23.42 36.89
C LYS A 632 -27.16 -24.94 36.77
N GLU A 633 -27.51 -25.54 35.63
CA GLU A 633 -27.30 -26.97 35.35
C GLU A 633 -25.83 -27.39 35.53
N TYR A 634 -24.89 -26.53 35.10
CA TYR A 634 -23.46 -26.78 35.19
C TYR A 634 -22.94 -26.86 36.62
N TYR A 635 -23.36 -25.91 37.46
CA TYR A 635 -22.93 -25.83 38.86
C TYR A 635 -23.69 -26.82 39.76
N GLU A 636 -24.96 -27.12 39.48
CA GLU A 636 -25.72 -28.16 40.20
C GLU A 636 -25.03 -29.53 40.08
N LYS A 637 -24.62 -29.93 38.87
CA LYS A 637 -23.89 -31.19 38.62
C LYS A 637 -22.56 -31.31 39.37
N ARG A 638 -22.05 -30.22 39.95
CA ARG A 638 -20.75 -30.17 40.64
C ARG A 638 -20.83 -29.78 42.10
N SER A 639 -21.99 -29.33 42.56
CA SER A 639 -22.25 -29.11 43.98
C SER A 639 -22.37 -30.44 44.75
N PHE A 640 -22.51 -31.57 44.03
CA PHE A 640 -22.60 -32.93 44.55
C PHE A 640 -21.32 -33.78 44.37
N LYS A 641 -20.16 -33.18 44.05
CA LYS A 641 -18.90 -33.92 43.80
C LYS A 641 -17.72 -33.42 44.61
#